data_AF-A0A9X2IRY8-F1
#
_entry.id   AF-A0A9X2IRY8-F1
#
_cell.length_a   1.000
_cell.length_b   1.000
_cell.length_c   1.000
_cell.angle_alpha   90.00
_cell.angle_beta   90.00
_cell.angle_gamma   90.00
#
_symmetry.space_group_name_H-M   'P 1'
#
loop_
_entity.id
_entity.type
_entity.pdbx_description
1 polymer ?
#
loop_
_entity_poly.entity_id
_entity_poly.type
_entity_poly.pdbx_seq_one_letter_code
_entity_poly.pdbx_strand_id
1 'polypeptide(L)'
;MPRFINDTAIGKKGGVVALNAKGQPVNGFGRESQATQAIDFRSYLDNTGTPTTDAAWDALVLTAIQDSITADMPLWFPNGDYPINVANWRSATSDYAFKKLRIRGQGTGTRFLQRDGKRVFDFTADPGTGTTITAASIGQLALASSGDNTPYGVMTTITMPAAYANTQPGDALFLTSSDLYNTQYVSGLDTYQGQWLVTTGLVAKYTTAGTGLPLTDSGKIVTGATSGATAYLLGAGATAAGDTYYLYRPITGTFTSGENITIGGTTRGAIASAPMIAVPGLLADTYTTNVRLYRPDPTCTLTLEDCSISTVGAADRAIGSSQRADAIVVSGAQAPTLRNVTIDYALASAIVLRSVHRANIIAPRINRLPNLANTSEQAYGYGVEIQAAATGTQISNGDFTMCRHGVTTNPANKPSTYPTGGVNVWSCGVPVSNTVSDSVASHTYSAAFDTHGGARGTKFIDCTARAAGAGARATTTEVGFQNRAHDTTFEGCVAEDCFDGFRESGATFKATYDNTVRYINCRAIRFLRYGFNTTSQNDIADQTTAETRYYWENCEAEGSPTAILGTQQGYGFAIFNAWDVEINGGRVSGFVTGPVRRGGLVTKRMFVHDQLVDYSNSPATASNGVVSWADIAGSGELIVDNIRVIRDTANTLPAYTFTNPSGTAYTIRSGDVTYLGGSAPSTSQNPSVLTINGLTRRGGRTIIDTTLTWNASVPIATGTVRWAQVNASGSGIKFGDQVVIAPPAAINGGVTITAHVHGADAIRVQVLNMSGADYTPPTGSWKLWITRS
;
A
#
# COMPACT_ATOMS: atom_id res chain seq x y z
N MET A 1 55.42 44.73 -18.97
CA MET A 1 54.94 46.07 -19.42
C MET A 1 54.82 46.05 -20.94
N PRO A 2 53.97 46.89 -21.57
CA PRO A 2 52.80 47.64 -21.07
C PRO A 2 51.50 46.88 -21.53
N ARG A 3 50.28 47.41 -21.78
CA ARG A 3 49.57 48.68 -21.48
C ARG A 3 48.05 48.38 -21.37
N PHE A 4 47.23 49.37 -21.03
CA PHE A 4 45.75 49.36 -21.07
C PHE A 4 45.20 50.26 -22.19
N ILE A 5 44.03 49.89 -22.75
CA ILE A 5 42.86 50.71 -23.19
C ILE A 5 41.64 49.74 -23.14
N ASN A 6 40.51 49.88 -22.43
CA ASN A 6 39.87 50.91 -21.59
C ASN A 6 38.80 51.81 -22.27
N ASP A 7 37.51 51.53 -21.96
CA ASP A 7 36.26 52.28 -22.31
C ASP A 7 35.91 52.42 -23.82
N THR A 8 34.66 52.71 -24.24
CA THR A 8 33.46 53.23 -23.55
C THR A 8 32.15 52.61 -24.08
N ALA A 9 31.02 52.87 -23.42
CA ALA A 9 29.71 52.24 -23.67
C ALA A 9 29.01 52.61 -24.99
N ILE A 10 28.32 51.63 -25.60
CA ILE A 10 27.11 51.85 -26.42
C ILE A 10 26.03 50.87 -25.96
N GLY A 11 24.94 51.37 -25.40
CA GLY A 11 23.71 50.61 -25.17
C GLY A 11 22.65 50.97 -26.20
N LYS A 12 22.08 49.98 -26.90
CA LYS A 12 20.78 50.07 -27.60
C LYS A 12 20.25 48.68 -27.97
N LYS A 13 18.92 48.53 -28.01
CA LYS A 13 18.24 47.26 -28.33
C LYS A 13 18.50 46.86 -29.79
N GLY A 14 19.30 45.83 -30.02
CA GLY A 14 19.58 45.26 -31.35
C GLY A 14 18.49 44.30 -31.82
N GLY A 15 17.32 44.82 -32.21
CA GLY A 15 16.31 44.03 -32.91
C GLY A 15 16.76 43.73 -34.34
N VAL A 16 17.00 42.46 -34.67
CA VAL A 16 17.43 42.05 -36.02
C VAL A 16 16.26 42.12 -37.00
N VAL A 17 16.17 43.22 -37.74
CA VAL A 17 15.21 43.36 -38.85
C VAL A 17 15.77 42.65 -40.08
N ALA A 18 15.16 41.54 -40.47
CA ALA A 18 15.46 40.88 -41.74
C ALA A 18 14.96 41.76 -42.91
N LEU A 19 15.91 42.29 -43.69
CA LEU A 19 15.64 42.98 -44.95
C LEU A 19 15.69 41.98 -46.10
N ASN A 20 14.86 42.17 -47.13
CA ASN A 20 14.97 41.41 -48.37
C ASN A 20 16.20 41.84 -49.19
N ALA A 21 16.48 41.13 -50.29
CA ALA A 21 17.59 41.44 -51.21
C ALA A 21 17.47 42.81 -51.95
N LYS A 22 16.47 43.64 -51.61
CA LYS A 22 16.31 45.02 -52.07
C LYS A 22 16.33 46.04 -50.90
N GLY A 23 16.74 45.61 -49.70
CA GLY A 23 16.87 46.48 -48.52
C GLY A 23 15.56 46.89 -47.85
N GLN A 24 14.44 46.25 -48.18
CA GLN A 24 13.12 46.59 -47.62
C GLN A 24 12.73 45.68 -46.45
N PRO A 25 12.04 46.20 -45.40
CA PRO A 25 11.51 45.38 -44.31
C PRO A 25 10.50 44.34 -44.80
N VAL A 26 10.64 43.09 -44.35
CA VAL A 26 9.76 41.99 -44.76
C VAL A 26 8.50 41.94 -43.88
N ASN A 27 7.56 42.86 -44.14
CA ASN A 27 6.21 42.80 -43.59
C ASN A 27 5.41 41.65 -44.24
N GLY A 28 5.66 40.40 -43.82
CA GLY A 28 5.05 39.25 -44.49
C GLY A 28 5.41 37.86 -43.96
N PHE A 29 5.74 37.68 -42.67
CA PHE A 29 5.88 36.35 -42.07
C PHE A 29 4.67 36.01 -41.18
N GLY A 30 3.58 35.60 -41.82
CA GLY A 30 2.42 34.97 -41.19
C GLY A 30 2.74 33.54 -40.71
N ARG A 31 3.65 33.41 -39.75
CA ARG A 31 3.75 32.23 -38.90
C ARG A 31 3.27 32.61 -37.51
N GLU A 32 2.18 32.00 -37.09
CA GLU A 32 1.76 32.02 -35.69
C GLU A 32 2.76 31.21 -34.86
N SER A 33 3.88 31.83 -34.51
CA SER A 33 4.65 31.39 -33.35
C SER A 33 3.81 31.71 -32.11
N GLN A 34 2.95 30.77 -31.73
CA GLN A 34 2.47 30.64 -30.36
C GLN A 34 3.66 30.22 -29.47
N ALA A 35 4.65 31.11 -29.36
CA ALA A 35 5.54 31.15 -28.23
C ALA A 35 4.64 31.48 -27.04
N THR A 36 4.34 30.47 -26.21
CA THR A 36 3.54 30.63 -24.99
C THR A 36 4.20 31.71 -24.14
N GLN A 37 3.59 32.89 -24.10
CA GLN A 37 4.11 34.02 -23.35
C GLN A 37 3.97 33.69 -21.86
N ALA A 38 5.08 33.25 -21.27
CA ALA A 38 5.18 33.14 -19.82
C ALA A 38 5.01 34.54 -19.21
N ILE A 39 4.12 34.68 -18.24
CA ILE A 39 4.06 35.93 -17.46
C ILE A 39 5.22 35.88 -16.46
N ASP A 40 6.29 36.59 -16.81
CA ASP A 40 7.32 36.99 -15.85
C ASP A 40 6.70 38.00 -14.87
N PHE A 41 6.53 37.57 -13.63
CA PHE A 41 5.90 38.38 -12.59
C PHE A 41 6.75 39.61 -12.23
N ARG A 42 8.06 39.63 -12.54
CA ARG A 42 8.88 40.87 -12.44
C ARG A 42 8.34 41.92 -13.40
N SER A 43 8.24 41.57 -14.67
CA SER A 43 7.72 42.47 -15.72
C SER A 43 6.29 42.95 -15.42
N TYR A 44 5.47 42.17 -14.71
CA TYR A 44 4.14 42.60 -14.27
C TYR A 44 4.21 43.58 -13.10
N LEU A 45 5.05 43.31 -12.09
CA LEU A 45 5.29 44.20 -10.93
C LEU A 45 5.96 45.52 -11.32
N ASP A 46 6.88 45.52 -12.28
CA ASP A 46 7.56 46.72 -12.78
C ASP A 46 6.58 47.70 -13.47
N ASN A 47 5.49 47.18 -14.04
CA ASN A 47 4.43 47.98 -14.69
C ASN A 47 3.29 48.40 -13.74
N THR A 48 3.04 47.64 -12.67
CA THR A 48 1.89 47.86 -11.74
C THR A 48 2.30 48.46 -10.39
N GLY A 49 3.59 48.41 -10.05
CA GLY A 49 4.11 48.72 -8.72
C GLY A 49 3.98 47.52 -7.76
N THR A 50 4.87 47.44 -6.77
CA THR A 50 4.80 46.38 -5.75
C THR A 50 3.58 46.58 -4.84
N PRO A 51 2.64 45.62 -4.73
CA PRO A 51 1.48 45.77 -3.86
C PRO A 51 1.86 45.89 -2.38
N THR A 52 1.25 46.85 -1.69
CA THR A 52 1.53 47.15 -0.28
C THR A 52 0.56 46.47 0.70
N THR A 53 -0.41 45.70 0.20
CA THR A 53 -1.41 44.98 1.02
C THR A 53 -1.74 43.61 0.46
N ASP A 54 -2.15 42.68 1.32
CA ASP A 54 -2.55 41.31 0.99
C ASP A 54 -3.62 41.29 -0.12
N ALA A 55 -4.68 42.08 0.04
CA ALA A 55 -5.77 42.16 -0.93
C ALA A 55 -5.32 42.66 -2.31
N ALA A 56 -4.27 43.51 -2.36
CA ALA A 56 -3.69 43.96 -3.61
C ALA A 56 -2.75 42.90 -4.23
N TRP A 57 -2.04 42.09 -3.43
CA TRP A 57 -1.31 40.91 -3.92
C TRP A 57 -2.25 39.84 -4.48
N ASP A 58 -3.28 39.47 -3.71
CA ASP A 58 -4.27 38.46 -4.10
C ASP A 58 -5.03 38.90 -5.37
N ALA A 59 -5.38 40.19 -5.49
CA ALA A 59 -5.96 40.75 -6.71
C ALA A 59 -4.99 40.77 -7.89
N LEU A 60 -3.74 41.24 -7.71
CA LEU A 60 -2.73 41.29 -8.77
C LEU A 60 -2.47 39.89 -9.37
N VAL A 61 -2.35 38.89 -8.50
CA VAL A 61 -2.20 37.48 -8.87
C VAL A 61 -3.45 36.97 -9.58
N LEU A 62 -4.65 37.26 -9.08
CA LEU A 62 -5.90 36.85 -9.73
C LEU A 62 -6.07 37.45 -11.12
N THR A 63 -5.75 38.74 -11.33
CA THR A 63 -5.85 39.41 -12.64
C THR A 63 -4.85 38.84 -13.64
N ALA A 64 -3.56 38.73 -13.30
CA ALA A 64 -2.55 38.12 -14.18
C ALA A 64 -2.94 36.68 -14.61
N ILE A 65 -3.66 35.99 -13.75
CA ILE A 65 -4.18 34.64 -13.98
C ILE A 65 -5.45 34.66 -14.85
N GLN A 66 -6.38 35.59 -14.63
CA GLN A 66 -7.57 35.79 -15.47
C GLN A 66 -7.19 36.14 -16.91
N ASP A 67 -6.16 36.97 -17.10
CA ASP A 67 -5.58 37.29 -18.41
C ASP A 67 -4.92 36.05 -19.09
N SER A 68 -4.58 35.01 -18.31
CA SER A 68 -3.85 33.82 -18.77
C SER A 68 -4.72 32.59 -19.08
N ILE A 69 -6.00 32.54 -18.67
CA ILE A 69 -6.83 31.30 -18.69
C ILE A 69 -7.02 30.71 -20.10
N THR A 70 -6.79 31.49 -21.15
CA THR A 70 -6.99 31.08 -22.55
C THR A 70 -5.93 30.11 -23.11
N ALA A 71 -4.79 29.88 -22.42
CA ALA A 71 -3.71 29.04 -22.94
C ALA A 71 -2.88 28.30 -21.87
N ASP A 72 -1.97 27.41 -22.31
CA ASP A 72 -0.92 26.74 -21.50
C ASP A 72 0.17 27.76 -21.04
N MET A 73 -0.23 28.77 -20.27
CA MET A 73 0.65 29.87 -19.83
C MET A 73 1.28 29.57 -18.46
N PRO A 74 2.62 29.48 -18.37
CA PRO A 74 3.29 29.35 -17.08
C PRO A 74 3.47 30.73 -16.41
N LEU A 75 3.14 30.81 -15.13
CA LEU A 75 3.47 31.95 -14.27
C LEU A 75 4.89 31.76 -13.73
N TRP A 76 5.75 32.75 -13.97
CA TRP A 76 7.14 32.73 -13.52
C TRP A 76 7.36 33.76 -12.43
N PHE A 77 7.51 33.29 -11.20
CA PHE A 77 7.88 34.12 -10.07
C PHE A 77 9.42 34.19 -9.98
N PRO A 78 10.03 35.37 -10.02
CA PRO A 78 11.47 35.52 -9.83
C PRO A 78 11.83 35.39 -8.33
N ASN A 79 13.12 35.27 -8.01
CA ASN A 79 13.59 35.29 -6.63
C ASN A 79 13.02 36.49 -5.84
N GLY A 80 12.44 36.20 -4.68
CA GLY A 80 11.70 37.13 -3.81
C GLY A 80 10.81 36.36 -2.81
N ASP A 81 10.42 37.04 -1.73
CA ASP A 81 9.43 36.57 -0.77
C ASP A 81 8.03 37.11 -1.14
N TYR A 82 7.06 36.23 -1.38
CA TYR A 82 5.73 36.57 -1.88
C TYR A 82 4.64 36.27 -0.85
N PRO A 83 4.02 37.30 -0.23
CA PRO A 83 2.95 37.12 0.75
C PRO A 83 1.58 36.90 0.08
N ILE A 84 1.50 35.82 -0.70
CA ILE A 84 0.33 35.45 -1.51
C ILE A 84 -0.57 34.51 -0.70
N ASN A 85 -1.88 34.81 -0.67
CA ASN A 85 -2.92 34.07 0.04
C ASN A 85 -3.95 33.52 -0.96
N VAL A 86 -3.58 32.45 -1.68
CA VAL A 86 -4.49 31.82 -2.66
C VAL A 86 -5.50 30.87 -2.00
N ALA A 87 -6.18 31.34 -0.96
CA ALA A 87 -7.21 30.57 -0.26
C ALA A 87 -8.55 30.45 -1.03
N ASN A 88 -8.64 30.97 -2.26
CA ASN A 88 -9.89 31.13 -3.01
C ASN A 88 -9.84 30.69 -4.51
N TRP A 89 -8.83 29.93 -4.99
CA TRP A 89 -8.90 29.28 -6.33
C TRP A 89 -9.78 28.02 -6.34
N ARG A 90 -11.03 28.23 -5.95
CA ARG A 90 -12.15 27.43 -6.46
C ARG A 90 -12.44 27.87 -7.89
N SER A 91 -13.18 27.09 -8.66
CA SER A 91 -13.95 27.57 -9.83
C SER A 91 -15.09 28.51 -9.36
N ALA A 92 -14.73 29.62 -8.74
CA ALA A 92 -15.62 30.40 -7.87
C ALA A 92 -16.82 31.05 -8.58
N THR A 93 -16.75 31.15 -9.92
CA THR A 93 -17.88 31.34 -10.82
C THR A 93 -17.74 30.41 -12.02
N SER A 94 -18.84 30.15 -12.72
CA SER A 94 -18.93 29.34 -13.95
C SER A 94 -18.01 29.80 -15.09
N ASP A 95 -17.47 31.02 -14.99
CA ASP A 95 -16.94 31.78 -16.10
C ASP A 95 -15.40 31.71 -16.18
N TYR A 96 -14.76 31.25 -15.10
CA TYR A 96 -13.29 31.19 -14.95
C TYR A 96 -12.80 29.78 -14.57
N ALA A 97 -13.28 28.75 -15.29
CA ALA A 97 -12.76 27.39 -15.14
C ALA A 97 -11.31 27.31 -15.65
N PHE A 98 -10.35 27.17 -14.73
CA PHE A 98 -8.94 26.95 -15.06
C PHE A 98 -8.76 25.62 -15.79
N LYS A 99 -8.49 25.69 -17.10
CA LYS A 99 -8.16 24.50 -17.88
C LYS A 99 -6.78 23.99 -17.50
N LYS A 100 -5.74 24.82 -17.55
CA LYS A 100 -4.40 24.40 -17.15
C LYS A 100 -3.68 25.52 -16.45
N LEU A 101 -2.98 25.18 -15.36
CA LEU A 101 -2.23 26.15 -14.57
C LEU A 101 -0.84 25.60 -14.23
N ARG A 102 0.19 26.31 -14.68
CA ARG A 102 1.59 26.00 -14.36
C ARG A 102 2.22 27.16 -13.59
N ILE A 103 2.68 26.89 -12.37
CA ILE A 103 3.39 27.85 -11.53
C ILE A 103 4.83 27.37 -11.38
N ARG A 104 5.79 28.25 -11.62
CA ARG A 104 7.22 27.93 -11.48
C ARG A 104 8.01 29.05 -10.83
N GLY A 105 8.86 28.70 -9.85
CA GLY A 105 9.88 29.60 -9.34
C GLY A 105 11.10 29.66 -10.26
N GLN A 106 11.65 30.85 -10.51
CA GLN A 106 12.90 31.01 -11.28
C GLN A 106 14.15 30.78 -10.42
N GLY A 107 14.15 29.71 -9.64
CA GLY A 107 15.27 29.26 -8.82
C GLY A 107 15.07 29.39 -7.31
N THR A 108 16.12 29.03 -6.58
CA THR A 108 16.13 28.74 -5.13
C THR A 108 15.84 29.93 -4.21
N GLY A 109 15.70 31.14 -4.75
CA GLY A 109 15.30 32.33 -3.99
C GLY A 109 13.81 32.67 -4.11
N THR A 110 13.00 31.83 -4.76
CA THR A 110 11.54 32.05 -4.88
C THR A 110 10.82 31.42 -3.69
N ARG A 111 10.22 32.24 -2.82
CA ARG A 111 9.47 31.77 -1.64
C ARG A 111 8.07 32.36 -1.59
N PHE A 112 7.06 31.52 -1.41
CA PHE A 112 5.72 31.96 -1.04
C PHE A 112 5.53 31.91 0.48
N LEU A 113 4.87 32.92 1.05
CA LEU A 113 4.76 33.11 2.50
C LEU A 113 3.34 32.82 3.00
N GLN A 114 3.16 31.67 3.67
CA GLN A 114 1.91 31.30 4.34
C GLN A 114 1.63 32.21 5.53
N ARG A 115 0.37 32.63 5.71
CA ARG A 115 -0.09 33.45 6.84
C ARG A 115 -1.06 32.69 7.74
N ASP A 116 -1.19 33.10 9.00
CA ASP A 116 -2.06 32.45 10.00
C ASP A 116 -3.49 32.23 9.48
N GLY A 117 -3.97 30.98 9.58
CA GLY A 117 -5.29 30.57 9.11
C GLY A 117 -5.46 30.59 7.58
N LYS A 118 -4.40 30.79 6.78
CA LYS A 118 -4.45 30.85 5.31
C LYS A 118 -3.69 29.72 4.63
N ARG A 119 -4.20 29.27 3.49
CA ARG A 119 -3.49 28.38 2.56
C ARG A 119 -2.63 29.22 1.62
N VAL A 120 -1.46 28.72 1.22
CA VAL A 120 -0.69 29.35 0.13
C VAL A 120 -1.38 29.04 -1.19
N PHE A 121 -1.74 27.78 -1.40
CA PHE A 121 -2.49 27.34 -2.59
C PHE A 121 -3.65 26.41 -2.20
N ASP A 122 -4.88 26.78 -2.57
CA ASP A 122 -6.06 25.92 -2.50
C ASP A 122 -6.62 25.69 -3.91
N PHE A 123 -6.18 24.61 -4.55
CA PHE A 123 -6.67 24.18 -5.86
C PHE A 123 -7.84 23.23 -5.67
N THR A 124 -9.03 23.61 -6.15
CA THR A 124 -10.16 22.67 -6.23
C THR A 124 -10.75 22.66 -7.62
N ALA A 125 -10.69 21.50 -8.27
CA ALA A 125 -11.35 21.24 -9.55
C ALA A 125 -12.88 21.30 -9.40
N ASP A 126 -13.56 21.77 -10.45
CA ASP A 126 -15.02 21.71 -10.50
C ASP A 126 -15.48 20.27 -10.73
N PRO A 127 -16.35 19.70 -9.88
CA PRO A 127 -16.97 18.39 -10.14
C PRO A 127 -18.03 18.43 -11.25
N GLY A 128 -18.46 19.63 -11.65
CA GLY A 128 -19.59 19.85 -12.55
C GLY A 128 -20.93 19.43 -11.94
N THR A 129 -21.97 19.45 -12.78
CA THR A 129 -23.31 19.01 -12.39
C THR A 129 -23.37 17.48 -12.26
N GLY A 130 -23.15 16.99 -11.05
CA GLY A 130 -23.30 15.57 -10.72
C GLY A 130 -24.68 15.03 -11.09
N THR A 131 -24.70 13.92 -11.82
CA THR A 131 -25.94 13.23 -12.21
C THR A 131 -26.24 12.10 -11.24
N THR A 132 -27.38 12.18 -10.58
CA THR A 132 -27.91 11.08 -9.75
C THR A 132 -28.31 9.91 -10.63
N ILE A 133 -27.89 8.70 -10.26
CA ILE A 133 -28.33 7.45 -10.87
C ILE A 133 -28.71 6.46 -9.74
N THR A 134 -29.59 5.50 -10.03
CA THR A 134 -30.02 4.53 -9.02
C THR A 134 -28.95 3.47 -8.80
N ALA A 135 -28.83 2.92 -7.57
CA ALA A 135 -27.90 1.81 -7.31
C ALA A 135 -28.15 0.61 -8.26
N ALA A 136 -29.42 0.33 -8.57
CA ALA A 136 -29.85 -0.70 -9.53
C ALA A 136 -29.47 -0.42 -11.00
N SER A 137 -28.90 0.75 -11.32
CA SER A 137 -28.35 1.07 -12.65
C SER A 137 -26.84 0.75 -12.78
N ILE A 138 -26.20 0.33 -11.68
CA ILE A 138 -24.89 -0.32 -11.66
C ILE A 138 -25.11 -1.82 -11.84
N GLY A 139 -24.63 -2.37 -12.96
CA GLY A 139 -24.61 -3.79 -13.26
C GLY A 139 -23.20 -4.38 -13.26
N GLN A 140 -23.13 -5.70 -13.42
CA GLN A 140 -21.90 -6.43 -13.69
C GLN A 140 -22.06 -7.20 -15.01
N LEU A 141 -21.00 -7.23 -15.82
CA LEU A 141 -20.99 -7.91 -17.10
C LEU A 141 -19.62 -8.57 -17.33
N ALA A 142 -19.61 -9.90 -17.46
CA ALA A 142 -18.41 -10.61 -17.90
C ALA A 142 -18.21 -10.40 -19.41
N LEU A 143 -17.02 -9.91 -19.81
CA LEU A 143 -16.65 -9.73 -21.20
C LEU A 143 -15.47 -10.64 -21.60
N ALA A 144 -15.66 -11.40 -22.66
CA ALA A 144 -14.60 -12.15 -23.32
C ALA A 144 -13.91 -11.27 -24.40
N SER A 145 -12.61 -11.50 -24.62
CA SER A 145 -11.93 -11.00 -25.81
C SER A 145 -12.39 -11.78 -27.04
N SER A 146 -12.78 -11.12 -28.12
CA SER A 146 -13.26 -11.77 -29.35
C SER A 146 -12.14 -12.29 -30.28
N GLY A 147 -10.93 -12.51 -29.76
CA GLY A 147 -9.77 -12.97 -30.53
C GLY A 147 -8.61 -13.48 -29.66
N ASP A 148 -8.12 -12.67 -28.74
CA ASP A 148 -6.77 -12.85 -28.14
C ASP A 148 -6.72 -13.69 -26.84
N ASN A 149 -7.69 -14.59 -26.61
CA ASN A 149 -7.78 -15.51 -25.44
C ASN A 149 -7.65 -14.89 -24.03
N THR A 150 -7.63 -13.55 -23.92
CA THR A 150 -7.35 -12.81 -22.70
C THR A 150 -8.64 -12.12 -22.26
N PRO A 151 -9.46 -12.76 -21.41
CA PRO A 151 -10.77 -12.20 -21.05
C PRO A 151 -10.61 -10.83 -20.39
N TYR A 152 -11.43 -9.86 -20.80
CA TYR A 152 -11.51 -8.54 -20.16
C TYR A 152 -12.01 -8.62 -18.70
N GLY A 153 -12.52 -9.78 -18.29
CA GLY A 153 -12.92 -10.09 -16.92
C GLY A 153 -14.35 -9.68 -16.63
N VAL A 154 -14.66 -9.48 -15.34
CA VAL A 154 -15.93 -8.87 -14.93
C VAL A 154 -15.75 -7.36 -15.00
N MET A 155 -16.57 -6.72 -15.82
CA MET A 155 -16.70 -5.27 -15.92
C MET A 155 -17.85 -4.80 -15.04
N THR A 156 -17.71 -3.64 -14.42
CA THR A 156 -18.85 -2.88 -13.92
C THR A 156 -19.47 -2.11 -15.09
N THR A 157 -20.79 -2.21 -15.26
CA THR A 157 -21.54 -1.43 -16.24
C THR A 157 -22.43 -0.40 -15.55
N ILE A 158 -22.49 0.81 -16.09
CA ILE A 158 -23.32 1.90 -15.55
C ILE A 158 -24.21 2.42 -16.67
N THR A 159 -25.54 2.40 -16.49
CA THR A 159 -26.48 2.92 -17.50
C THR A 159 -26.19 4.39 -17.77
N MET A 160 -25.81 4.73 -19.00
CA MET A 160 -25.23 6.04 -19.32
C MET A 160 -26.29 7.15 -19.32
N PRO A 161 -26.20 8.17 -18.44
CA PRO A 161 -27.07 9.34 -18.53
C PRO A 161 -26.69 10.21 -19.73
N ALA A 162 -27.63 11.01 -20.26
CA ALA A 162 -27.40 11.82 -21.46
C ALA A 162 -26.18 12.78 -21.35
N ALA A 163 -25.90 13.33 -20.18
CA ALA A 163 -24.70 14.15 -19.92
C ALA A 163 -23.36 13.40 -20.13
N TYR A 164 -23.40 12.06 -20.13
CA TYR A 164 -22.25 11.17 -20.30
C TYR A 164 -22.09 10.64 -21.73
N ALA A 165 -22.95 11.06 -22.67
CA ALA A 165 -22.95 10.62 -24.07
C ALA A 165 -21.58 10.67 -24.79
N ASN A 166 -20.74 11.64 -24.45
CA ASN A 166 -19.41 11.84 -25.07
C ASN A 166 -18.25 11.12 -24.34
N THR A 167 -18.53 10.26 -23.35
CA THR A 167 -17.49 9.60 -22.53
C THR A 167 -16.51 8.82 -23.37
N GLN A 168 -15.22 9.16 -23.29
CA GLN A 168 -14.16 8.43 -23.99
C GLN A 168 -13.51 7.37 -23.10
N PRO A 169 -12.98 6.29 -23.69
CA PRO A 169 -12.07 5.35 -23.03
C PRO A 169 -10.83 6.04 -22.43
N GLY A 170 -10.69 5.99 -21.11
CA GLY A 170 -9.64 6.65 -20.35
C GLY A 170 -10.09 7.90 -19.60
N ASP A 171 -11.32 8.38 -19.83
CA ASP A 171 -11.96 9.39 -18.99
C ASP A 171 -11.94 8.92 -17.52
N ALA A 172 -11.56 9.83 -16.61
CA ALA A 172 -11.74 9.61 -15.19
C ALA A 172 -13.07 10.24 -14.76
N LEU A 173 -13.97 9.41 -14.24
CA LEU A 173 -15.26 9.81 -13.66
C LEU A 173 -15.19 9.63 -12.15
N PHE A 174 -15.94 10.43 -11.40
CA PHE A 174 -16.00 10.34 -9.95
C PHE A 174 -17.38 9.89 -9.48
N LEU A 175 -17.43 8.86 -8.64
CA LEU A 175 -18.66 8.28 -8.11
C LEU A 175 -18.72 8.50 -6.60
N THR A 176 -19.83 9.04 -6.09
CA THR A 176 -20.08 9.15 -4.63
C THR A 176 -21.44 8.60 -4.25
N SER A 177 -21.61 8.24 -2.97
CA SER A 177 -22.92 7.87 -2.40
C SER A 177 -23.14 8.43 -1.00
N SER A 178 -24.41 8.59 -0.64
CA SER A 178 -24.85 8.82 0.74
C SER A 178 -24.65 7.61 1.65
N ASP A 179 -24.36 6.44 1.07
CA ASP A 179 -23.87 5.28 1.80
C ASP A 179 -22.58 5.65 2.56
N LEU A 180 -22.43 5.13 3.76
CA LEU A 180 -21.17 5.23 4.50
C LEU A 180 -20.27 4.04 4.14
N TYR A 181 -18.95 4.21 4.26
CA TYR A 181 -18.11 3.07 4.59
C TYR A 181 -18.62 2.48 5.91
N ASN A 182 -18.72 1.15 5.99
CA ASN A 182 -19.11 0.46 7.22
C ASN A 182 -18.28 1.02 8.38
N THR A 183 -18.92 1.39 9.48
CA THR A 183 -18.31 2.10 10.63
C THR A 183 -17.20 1.30 11.34
N GLN A 184 -16.96 0.06 10.92
CA GLN A 184 -15.85 -0.80 11.30
C GLN A 184 -14.57 -0.61 10.45
N TYR A 185 -14.63 0.05 9.28
CA TYR A 185 -13.46 0.40 8.45
C TYR A 185 -12.73 1.65 8.92
N VAL A 186 -13.43 2.56 9.62
CA VAL A 186 -12.88 3.85 10.05
C VAL A 186 -13.33 4.15 11.47
N SER A 187 -12.37 4.33 12.38
CA SER A 187 -12.61 4.45 13.82
C SER A 187 -13.35 5.74 14.19
N GLY A 188 -14.68 5.67 14.30
CA GLY A 188 -15.52 6.78 14.77
C GLY A 188 -15.73 7.92 13.77
N LEU A 189 -15.29 7.78 12.52
CA LEU A 189 -15.52 8.76 11.45
C LEU A 189 -16.39 8.14 10.35
N ASP A 190 -17.69 8.43 10.42
CA ASP A 190 -18.59 8.26 9.28
C ASP A 190 -17.95 8.86 8.02
N THR A 191 -17.65 8.04 7.02
CA THR A 191 -17.04 8.48 5.77
C THR A 191 -17.99 8.13 4.63
N TYR A 192 -18.41 9.10 3.83
CA TYR A 192 -19.29 8.84 2.67
C TYR A 192 -18.53 8.08 1.58
N GLN A 193 -19.19 7.13 0.91
CA GLN A 193 -18.57 6.34 -0.15
C GLN A 193 -18.18 7.22 -1.34
N GLY A 194 -16.98 6.98 -1.89
CA GLY A 194 -16.41 7.79 -2.97
C GLY A 194 -15.24 7.09 -3.65
N GLN A 195 -15.22 7.06 -4.98
CA GLN A 195 -14.14 6.45 -5.77
C GLN A 195 -14.01 7.07 -7.16
N TRP A 196 -12.79 7.01 -7.71
CA TRP A 196 -12.56 7.25 -9.13
C TRP A 196 -12.83 6.00 -9.95
N LEU A 197 -13.48 6.19 -11.10
CA LEU A 197 -13.71 5.19 -12.13
C LEU A 197 -12.93 5.61 -13.37
N VAL A 198 -12.13 4.71 -13.94
CA VAL A 198 -11.50 4.94 -15.25
C VAL A 198 -12.22 4.10 -16.28
N THR A 199 -12.68 4.72 -17.36
CA THR A 199 -13.53 4.06 -18.35
C THR A 199 -12.71 3.20 -19.32
N THR A 200 -13.15 1.97 -19.58
CA THR A 200 -12.59 1.13 -20.65
C THR A 200 -13.26 1.45 -22.00
N GLY A 201 -14.50 1.92 -21.97
CA GLY A 201 -15.26 2.42 -23.12
C GLY A 201 -16.76 2.40 -22.85
N LEU A 202 -17.57 2.42 -23.92
CA LEU A 202 -18.99 2.14 -23.81
C LEU A 202 -19.31 0.71 -24.23
N VAL A 203 -20.35 0.15 -23.63
CA VAL A 203 -20.91 -1.16 -23.94
C VAL A 203 -22.40 -0.99 -24.22
N ALA A 204 -22.90 -1.56 -25.32
CA ALA A 204 -24.32 -1.55 -25.65
C ALA A 204 -24.82 -2.97 -25.97
N LYS A 205 -26.08 -3.25 -25.59
CA LYS A 205 -26.79 -4.45 -26.03
C LYS A 205 -27.06 -4.36 -27.53
N TYR A 206 -26.98 -5.48 -28.23
CA TYR A 206 -27.11 -5.53 -29.68
C TYR A 206 -28.06 -6.64 -30.14
N THR A 207 -28.85 -6.36 -31.17
CA THR A 207 -29.67 -7.35 -31.88
C THR A 207 -29.14 -7.58 -33.29
N THR A 208 -28.80 -8.83 -33.61
CA THR A 208 -28.43 -9.24 -34.97
C THR A 208 -29.63 -9.16 -35.90
N ALA A 209 -29.46 -8.56 -37.07
CA ALA A 209 -30.51 -8.49 -38.09
C ALA A 209 -30.58 -9.82 -38.86
N GLY A 210 -31.52 -10.68 -38.47
CA GLY A 210 -31.71 -12.00 -39.08
C GLY A 210 -30.61 -13.01 -38.72
N THR A 211 -30.46 -14.05 -39.54
CA THR A 211 -29.51 -15.17 -39.37
C THR A 211 -28.04 -14.81 -39.65
N GLY A 212 -27.68 -13.53 -39.53
CA GLY A 212 -26.30 -13.07 -39.63
C GLY A 212 -25.43 -13.63 -38.51
N LEU A 213 -24.18 -13.98 -38.85
CA LEU A 213 -23.16 -14.42 -37.89
C LEU A 213 -22.93 -13.33 -36.81
N PRO A 214 -22.46 -13.71 -35.60
CA PRO A 214 -21.96 -12.75 -34.62
C PRO A 214 -20.90 -11.81 -35.23
N LEU A 215 -20.74 -10.60 -34.68
CA LEU A 215 -19.67 -9.70 -35.12
C LEU A 215 -18.31 -10.22 -34.65
N THR A 216 -17.73 -11.13 -35.42
CA THR A 216 -16.31 -11.52 -35.37
C THR A 216 -15.39 -10.45 -35.99
N ASP A 217 -15.99 -9.38 -36.54
CA ASP A 217 -15.39 -8.16 -37.12
C ASP A 217 -14.66 -7.28 -36.06
N SER A 218 -13.86 -7.88 -35.17
CA SER A 218 -13.01 -7.15 -34.24
C SER A 218 -11.98 -6.27 -34.99
N GLY A 219 -11.69 -5.10 -34.43
CA GLY A 219 -10.85 -4.09 -35.09
C GLY A 219 -11.49 -3.41 -36.31
N LYS A 220 -12.74 -3.69 -36.67
CA LYS A 220 -13.48 -2.91 -37.67
C LYS A 220 -14.13 -1.67 -37.05
N ILE A 221 -14.28 -0.63 -37.86
CA ILE A 221 -15.08 0.54 -37.52
C ILE A 221 -16.56 0.20 -37.74
N VAL A 222 -17.35 0.33 -36.67
CA VAL A 222 -18.82 0.39 -36.71
C VAL A 222 -19.27 1.85 -36.92
N THR A 223 -20.39 2.05 -37.60
CA THR A 223 -20.99 3.38 -37.81
C THR A 223 -22.51 3.32 -37.62
N GLY A 224 -23.04 4.18 -36.75
CA GLY A 224 -24.47 4.37 -36.53
C GLY A 224 -25.11 5.01 -37.75
N ALA A 225 -26.10 4.34 -38.34
CA ALA A 225 -26.72 4.77 -39.59
C ALA A 225 -27.54 6.06 -39.46
N THR A 226 -27.96 6.42 -38.24
CA THR A 226 -28.79 7.61 -37.97
C THR A 226 -27.96 8.70 -37.29
N SER A 227 -27.12 8.35 -36.32
CA SER A 227 -26.28 9.29 -35.58
C SER A 227 -25.00 9.70 -36.31
N GLY A 228 -24.56 8.90 -37.29
CA GLY A 228 -23.21 8.99 -37.85
C GLY A 228 -22.10 8.64 -36.86
N ALA A 229 -22.43 8.16 -35.66
CA ALA A 229 -21.45 7.89 -34.62
C ALA A 229 -20.54 6.71 -34.99
N THR A 230 -19.24 6.82 -34.76
CA THR A 230 -18.26 5.78 -35.15
C THR A 230 -17.47 5.26 -33.97
N ALA A 231 -17.15 3.96 -33.96
CA ALA A 231 -16.25 3.35 -32.98
C ALA A 231 -15.56 2.10 -33.54
N TYR A 232 -14.50 1.59 -32.90
CA TYR A 232 -13.98 0.25 -33.21
C TYR A 232 -14.57 -0.79 -32.26
N LEU A 233 -14.77 -1.99 -32.80
CA LEU A 233 -15.23 -3.16 -32.05
C LEU A 233 -14.05 -3.88 -31.37
N LEU A 234 -14.01 -3.92 -30.04
CA LEU A 234 -12.89 -4.53 -29.27
C LEU A 234 -13.19 -5.89 -28.63
N GLY A 235 -14.47 -6.27 -28.53
CA GLY A 235 -14.85 -7.49 -27.82
C GLY A 235 -16.36 -7.70 -27.80
N ALA A 236 -16.77 -8.94 -27.54
CA ALA A 236 -18.14 -9.38 -27.47
C ALA A 236 -18.31 -10.29 -26.24
N GLY A 237 -19.27 -9.96 -25.37
CA GLY A 237 -19.69 -10.81 -24.26
C GLY A 237 -21.16 -11.17 -24.39
N ALA A 238 -21.50 -12.43 -24.15
CA ALA A 238 -22.89 -12.87 -24.02
C ALA A 238 -23.27 -12.94 -22.54
N THR A 239 -24.47 -12.48 -22.17
CA THR A 239 -25.04 -12.83 -20.85
C THR A 239 -25.61 -14.26 -20.88
N ALA A 240 -25.91 -14.81 -19.70
CA ALA A 240 -26.61 -16.09 -19.58
C ALA A 240 -28.01 -16.10 -20.24
N ALA A 241 -28.57 -14.93 -20.59
CA ALA A 241 -29.83 -14.81 -21.34
C ALA A 241 -29.64 -14.80 -22.87
N GLY A 242 -28.41 -14.91 -23.38
CA GLY A 242 -28.10 -14.88 -24.82
C GLY A 242 -27.94 -13.47 -25.41
N ASP A 243 -28.14 -12.41 -24.62
CA ASP A 243 -27.91 -11.03 -25.06
C ASP A 243 -26.42 -10.82 -25.37
N THR A 244 -26.10 -10.40 -26.60
CA THR A 244 -24.74 -10.01 -26.95
C THR A 244 -24.50 -8.52 -26.68
N TYR A 245 -23.45 -8.24 -25.93
CA TYR A 245 -22.95 -6.92 -25.59
C TYR A 245 -21.58 -6.73 -26.23
N TYR A 246 -21.38 -5.57 -26.86
CA TYR A 246 -20.13 -5.23 -27.55
C TYR A 246 -19.43 -4.06 -26.89
N LEU A 247 -18.10 -4.11 -26.83
CA LEU A 247 -17.24 -3.05 -26.28
C LEU A 247 -16.70 -2.15 -27.40
N TYR A 248 -16.91 -0.84 -27.26
CA TYR A 248 -16.62 0.17 -28.29
C TYR A 248 -15.57 1.19 -27.82
N ARG A 249 -14.54 1.45 -28.66
CA ARG A 249 -13.42 2.38 -28.36
C ARG A 249 -12.65 2.80 -29.63
N PRO A 250 -12.11 4.03 -29.71
CA PRO A 250 -12.71 5.28 -29.19
C PRO A 250 -14.08 5.52 -29.83
N ILE A 251 -14.82 6.55 -29.40
CA ILE A 251 -16.20 6.79 -29.90
C ILE A 251 -16.33 8.24 -30.36
N THR A 252 -16.65 8.44 -31.64
CA THR A 252 -16.95 9.77 -32.19
C THR A 252 -18.47 9.90 -32.32
N GLY A 253 -19.06 10.96 -31.76
CA GLY A 253 -20.51 11.14 -31.71
C GLY A 253 -21.21 10.28 -30.63
N THR A 254 -22.53 10.13 -30.73
CA THR A 254 -23.35 9.41 -29.74
C THR A 254 -24.26 8.40 -30.43
N PHE A 255 -24.08 7.12 -30.12
CA PHE A 255 -24.99 6.06 -30.56
C PHE A 255 -26.37 6.17 -29.90
N THR A 256 -27.41 5.95 -30.69
CA THR A 256 -28.82 6.05 -30.28
C THR A 256 -29.50 4.68 -30.19
N SER A 257 -30.37 4.51 -29.19
CA SER A 257 -31.08 3.24 -28.98
C SER A 257 -32.04 2.98 -30.13
N GLY A 258 -31.96 1.79 -30.73
CA GLY A 258 -32.75 1.38 -31.89
C GLY A 258 -32.12 1.65 -33.25
N GLU A 259 -30.95 2.33 -33.34
CA GLU A 259 -30.35 2.60 -34.64
C GLU A 259 -29.61 1.40 -35.24
N ASN A 260 -29.63 1.32 -36.57
CA ASN A 260 -28.87 0.34 -37.34
C ASN A 260 -27.37 0.62 -37.24
N ILE A 261 -26.58 -0.43 -37.04
CA ILE A 261 -25.13 -0.38 -37.06
C ILE A 261 -24.63 -0.92 -38.39
N THR A 262 -23.78 -0.13 -39.05
CA THR A 262 -23.14 -0.48 -40.32
C THR A 262 -21.65 -0.75 -40.14
N ILE A 263 -21.09 -1.65 -40.95
CA ILE A 263 -19.64 -1.84 -41.13
C ILE A 263 -19.39 -1.75 -42.64
N GLY A 264 -18.53 -0.82 -43.06
CA GLY A 264 -18.32 -0.55 -44.50
C GLY A 264 -19.62 -0.19 -45.24
N GLY A 265 -20.55 0.50 -44.59
CA GLY A 265 -21.88 0.84 -45.12
C GLY A 265 -22.91 -0.30 -45.11
N THR A 266 -22.51 -1.54 -44.81
CA THR A 266 -23.44 -2.69 -44.72
C THR A 266 -24.02 -2.80 -43.31
N THR A 267 -25.35 -2.72 -43.18
CA THR A 267 -26.04 -2.96 -41.90
C THR A 267 -25.76 -4.37 -41.38
N ARG A 268 -25.42 -4.50 -40.10
CA ARG A 268 -25.13 -5.78 -39.42
C ARG A 268 -26.14 -6.15 -38.32
N GLY A 269 -27.04 -5.24 -37.97
CA GLY A 269 -27.89 -5.32 -36.77
C GLY A 269 -28.17 -3.92 -36.22
N ALA A 270 -28.71 -3.86 -35.00
CA ALA A 270 -29.07 -2.61 -34.34
C ALA A 270 -28.64 -2.58 -32.87
N ILE A 271 -28.47 -1.37 -32.32
CA ILE A 271 -28.29 -1.18 -30.88
C ILE A 271 -29.65 -1.34 -30.18
N ALA A 272 -29.73 -2.29 -29.25
CA ALA A 272 -30.97 -2.73 -28.62
C ALA A 272 -31.22 -2.12 -27.22
N SER A 273 -30.30 -1.29 -26.73
CA SER A 273 -30.43 -0.55 -25.46
C SER A 273 -29.78 0.83 -25.57
N ALA A 274 -30.03 1.70 -24.59
CA ALA A 274 -29.09 2.79 -24.33
C ALA A 274 -27.68 2.23 -24.09
N PRO A 275 -26.60 2.93 -24.51
CA PRO A 275 -25.24 2.55 -24.13
C PRO A 275 -25.04 2.61 -22.61
N MET A 276 -24.06 1.86 -22.12
CA MET A 276 -23.60 1.84 -20.74
C MET A 276 -22.12 2.20 -20.70
N ILE A 277 -21.68 2.90 -19.66
CA ILE A 277 -20.28 3.13 -19.37
C ILE A 277 -19.70 1.82 -18.80
N ALA A 278 -18.58 1.35 -19.35
CA ALA A 278 -17.90 0.15 -18.87
C ALA A 278 -16.60 0.52 -18.12
N VAL A 279 -16.48 0.03 -16.89
CA VAL A 279 -15.36 0.27 -15.96
C VAL A 279 -14.72 -1.09 -15.63
N PRO A 280 -13.38 -1.21 -15.62
CA PRO A 280 -12.72 -2.50 -15.44
C PRO A 280 -12.82 -2.98 -13.98
N GLY A 281 -13.12 -4.27 -13.81
CA GLY A 281 -13.25 -4.89 -12.50
C GLY A 281 -14.60 -4.65 -11.82
N LEU A 282 -14.70 -5.20 -10.61
CA LEU A 282 -15.79 -4.93 -9.68
C LEU A 282 -15.54 -3.60 -8.96
N LEU A 283 -16.61 -2.86 -8.66
CA LEU A 283 -16.54 -1.82 -7.64
C LEU A 283 -16.21 -2.48 -6.29
N ALA A 284 -15.20 -1.97 -5.59
CA ALA A 284 -14.79 -2.52 -4.29
C ALA A 284 -15.78 -2.21 -3.15
N ASP A 285 -16.70 -1.27 -3.40
CA ASP A 285 -17.70 -0.80 -2.44
C ASP A 285 -19.12 -1.10 -2.97
N THR A 286 -19.98 -1.64 -2.10
CA THR A 286 -21.38 -1.94 -2.42
C THR A 286 -22.27 -0.74 -2.08
N TYR A 287 -23.00 -0.28 -3.08
CA TYR A 287 -23.91 0.87 -2.99
C TYR A 287 -25.34 0.43 -2.68
N THR A 288 -25.99 1.08 -1.71
CA THR A 288 -27.37 0.79 -1.30
C THR A 288 -28.31 1.99 -1.46
N THR A 289 -27.78 3.20 -1.51
CA THR A 289 -28.52 4.43 -1.81
C THR A 289 -28.16 4.98 -3.20
N ASN A 290 -28.87 6.02 -3.64
CA ASN A 290 -28.66 6.58 -4.97
C ASN A 290 -27.28 7.24 -5.08
N VAL A 291 -26.46 6.71 -5.98
CA VAL A 291 -25.11 7.22 -6.25
C VAL A 291 -25.16 8.46 -7.16
N ARG A 292 -24.08 9.21 -7.18
CA ARG A 292 -23.90 10.40 -8.03
C ARG A 292 -22.63 10.24 -8.84
N LEU A 293 -22.78 10.36 -10.15
CA LEU A 293 -21.68 10.34 -11.10
C LEU A 293 -21.33 11.78 -11.50
N TYR A 294 -20.05 12.13 -11.43
CA TYR A 294 -19.47 13.41 -11.81
C TYR A 294 -18.43 13.19 -12.92
N ARG A 295 -18.35 14.12 -13.88
CA ARG A 295 -17.22 14.26 -14.81
C ARG A 295 -16.50 15.57 -14.46
N PRO A 296 -15.53 15.56 -13.53
CA PRO A 296 -14.60 16.68 -13.39
C PRO A 296 -13.91 16.96 -14.73
N ASP A 297 -13.66 18.23 -15.01
CA ASP A 297 -13.06 18.66 -16.28
C ASP A 297 -11.69 17.97 -16.49
N PRO A 298 -11.52 17.10 -17.51
CA PRO A 298 -10.27 16.37 -17.74
C PRO A 298 -9.17 17.27 -18.30
N THR A 299 -9.47 18.52 -18.70
CA THR A 299 -8.44 19.51 -19.04
C THR A 299 -7.76 20.05 -17.79
N CYS A 300 -8.49 20.13 -16.65
CA CYS A 300 -8.10 20.74 -15.36
C CYS A 300 -6.84 20.10 -14.74
N THR A 301 -5.68 20.55 -15.22
CA THR A 301 -4.37 20.10 -14.78
C THR A 301 -3.62 21.20 -14.01
N LEU A 302 -2.95 20.76 -12.95
CA LEU A 302 -2.06 21.59 -12.13
C LEU A 302 -0.61 21.15 -12.35
N THR A 303 0.29 22.10 -12.48
CA THR A 303 1.74 21.87 -12.39
C THR A 303 2.38 22.93 -11.50
N LEU A 304 3.05 22.52 -10.42
CA LEU A 304 3.77 23.41 -9.50
C LEU A 304 5.22 22.95 -9.38
N GLU A 305 6.17 23.82 -9.74
CA GLU A 305 7.58 23.44 -9.91
C GLU A 305 8.56 24.44 -9.27
N ASP A 306 9.67 23.92 -8.74
CA ASP A 306 10.88 24.69 -8.37
C ASP A 306 10.61 25.88 -7.41
N CYS A 307 9.73 25.69 -6.42
CA CYS A 307 9.31 26.73 -5.48
C CYS A 307 9.53 26.34 -4.01
N SER A 308 9.74 27.35 -3.14
CA SER A 308 9.71 27.18 -1.69
C SER A 308 8.48 27.81 -1.04
N ILE A 309 8.07 27.30 0.12
CA ILE A 309 7.03 27.86 1.01
C ILE A 309 7.59 27.97 2.43
N SER A 310 7.27 29.04 3.15
CA SER A 310 7.49 29.16 4.60
C SER A 310 6.37 29.97 5.27
N THR A 311 6.32 30.02 6.60
CA THR A 311 5.31 30.78 7.36
C THR A 311 5.77 32.19 7.74
N VAL A 312 4.87 33.17 7.70
CA VAL A 312 5.08 34.50 8.29
C VAL A 312 4.96 34.39 9.81
N GLY A 313 6.07 34.10 10.47
CA GLY A 313 6.13 33.92 11.93
C GLY A 313 6.33 32.46 12.32
N ALA A 314 6.24 32.19 13.63
CA ALA A 314 6.53 30.87 14.19
C ALA A 314 5.25 30.03 14.31
N ALA A 315 5.08 29.01 13.44
CA ALA A 315 3.92 28.13 13.44
C ALA A 315 3.71 27.38 14.77
N ASP A 316 4.76 27.13 15.55
CA ASP A 316 4.67 26.58 16.92
C ASP A 316 3.94 27.53 17.90
N ARG A 317 3.66 28.78 17.52
CA ARG A 317 2.78 29.72 18.26
C ARG A 317 1.34 29.76 17.76
N ALA A 318 1.00 29.10 16.64
CA ALA A 318 -0.36 29.01 16.15
C ALA A 318 -1.15 28.04 17.04
N ILE A 319 -1.91 28.58 17.99
CA ILE A 319 -2.64 27.82 19.02
C ILE A 319 -4.13 27.84 18.66
N GLY A 320 -4.73 26.65 18.58
CA GLY A 320 -6.10 26.46 18.12
C GLY A 320 -6.21 26.20 16.60
N SER A 321 -7.20 25.39 16.22
CA SER A 321 -7.37 24.89 14.85
C SER A 321 -7.73 25.97 13.82
N SER A 322 -8.31 27.10 14.24
CA SER A 322 -8.65 28.22 13.35
C SER A 322 -7.44 28.97 12.76
N GLN A 323 -6.25 28.82 13.36
CA GLN A 323 -4.99 29.38 12.85
C GLN A 323 -4.20 28.38 11.99
N ARG A 324 -4.58 27.10 12.00
CA ARG A 324 -3.82 26.01 11.38
C ARG A 324 -4.41 25.62 10.03
N ALA A 325 -3.87 26.21 8.97
CA ALA A 325 -4.22 25.90 7.59
C ALA A 325 -3.13 25.11 6.88
N ASP A 326 -3.52 24.28 5.91
CA ASP A 326 -2.59 23.53 5.07
C ASP A 326 -1.82 24.47 4.14
N ALA A 327 -0.54 24.21 3.83
CA ALA A 327 0.19 25.08 2.89
C ALA A 327 -0.33 24.92 1.46
N ILE A 328 -0.48 23.68 0.99
CA ILE A 328 -1.02 23.32 -0.33
C ILE A 328 -2.18 22.34 -0.17
N VAL A 329 -3.29 22.61 -0.85
CA VAL A 329 -4.38 21.64 -1.06
C VAL A 329 -4.65 21.48 -2.54
N VAL A 330 -4.83 20.23 -2.98
CA VAL A 330 -5.31 19.86 -4.31
C VAL A 330 -6.51 18.95 -4.15
N SER A 331 -7.69 19.38 -4.60
CA SER A 331 -8.95 18.63 -4.52
C SER A 331 -9.51 18.30 -5.91
N GLY A 332 -9.82 17.03 -6.18
CA GLY A 332 -10.53 16.59 -7.40
C GLY A 332 -9.76 16.63 -8.72
N ALA A 333 -8.53 17.15 -8.73
CA ALA A 333 -7.75 17.33 -9.96
C ALA A 333 -7.30 16.00 -10.58
N GLN A 334 -7.18 15.98 -11.92
CA GLN A 334 -6.66 14.86 -12.69
C GLN A 334 -5.17 15.09 -13.03
N ALA A 335 -4.33 14.10 -12.73
CA ALA A 335 -2.88 14.12 -12.92
C ALA A 335 -2.13 15.40 -12.45
N PRO A 336 -2.47 16.02 -11.29
CA PRO A 336 -1.75 17.19 -10.80
C PRO A 336 -0.29 16.84 -10.48
N THR A 337 0.66 17.64 -10.95
CA THR A 337 2.10 17.39 -10.80
C THR A 337 2.75 18.43 -9.90
N LEU A 338 3.42 18.00 -8.83
CA LEU A 338 4.22 18.86 -7.95
C LEU A 338 5.68 18.38 -8.02
N ARG A 339 6.63 19.25 -8.37
CA ARG A 339 8.05 18.89 -8.54
C ARG A 339 8.97 19.84 -7.79
N ASN A 340 9.94 19.31 -7.05
CA ASN A 340 10.95 20.08 -6.30
C ASN A 340 10.33 21.10 -5.31
N VAL A 341 9.10 20.84 -4.84
CA VAL A 341 8.38 21.74 -3.93
C VAL A 341 9.00 21.62 -2.53
N THR A 342 9.58 22.72 -2.05
CA THR A 342 10.18 22.79 -0.71
C THR A 342 9.22 23.50 0.25
N ILE A 343 8.95 22.91 1.41
CA ILE A 343 8.22 23.53 2.51
C ILE A 343 9.21 23.69 3.66
N ASP A 344 9.74 24.90 3.84
CA ASP A 344 10.59 25.26 4.98
C ASP A 344 9.80 25.12 6.30
N TYR A 345 8.54 25.55 6.29
CA TYR A 345 7.61 25.47 7.42
C TYR A 345 6.16 25.66 6.91
N ALA A 346 5.17 25.10 7.62
CA ALA A 346 3.75 25.30 7.36
C ALA A 346 2.93 25.32 8.66
N LEU A 347 1.64 25.65 8.60
CA LEU A 347 0.76 25.79 9.78
C LEU A 347 -0.05 24.53 10.16
N ALA A 348 -0.18 23.53 9.27
CA ALA A 348 -0.91 22.28 9.54
C ALA A 348 -0.30 21.07 8.80
N SER A 349 -0.86 20.71 7.64
CA SER A 349 -0.27 19.81 6.65
C SER A 349 0.51 20.61 5.60
N ALA A 350 1.55 20.03 5.02
CA ALA A 350 2.31 20.65 3.94
C ALA A 350 1.57 20.53 2.59
N ILE A 351 1.26 19.30 2.17
CA ILE A 351 0.54 19.01 0.91
C ILE A 351 -0.63 18.08 1.21
N VAL A 352 -1.86 18.50 0.92
CA VAL A 352 -3.08 17.67 1.03
C VAL A 352 -3.63 17.35 -0.35
N LEU A 353 -3.79 16.06 -0.64
CA LEU A 353 -4.23 15.52 -1.91
C LEU A 353 -5.60 14.84 -1.73
N ARG A 354 -6.68 15.57 -1.95
CA ARG A 354 -8.05 15.16 -1.62
C ARG A 354 -8.83 14.68 -2.84
N SER A 355 -9.16 13.39 -2.91
CA SER A 355 -9.86 12.81 -4.06
C SER A 355 -9.22 13.16 -5.42
N VAL A 356 -7.89 13.25 -5.49
CA VAL A 356 -7.16 13.43 -6.76
C VAL A 356 -7.02 12.10 -7.49
N HIS A 357 -6.89 12.15 -8.82
CA HIS A 357 -6.62 10.97 -9.65
C HIS A 357 -5.22 11.06 -10.25
N ARG A 358 -4.35 10.08 -9.98
CA ARG A 358 -2.99 9.97 -10.55
C ARG A 358 -2.09 11.20 -10.31
N ALA A 359 -2.22 11.83 -9.16
CA ALA A 359 -1.33 12.91 -8.74
C ALA A 359 0.13 12.42 -8.71
N ASN A 360 1.09 13.28 -9.08
CA ASN A 360 2.50 12.94 -9.23
C ASN A 360 3.38 13.95 -8.47
N ILE A 361 3.92 13.53 -7.32
CA ILE A 361 4.69 14.37 -6.40
C ILE A 361 6.15 13.91 -6.45
N ILE A 362 7.03 14.73 -6.99
CA ILE A 362 8.43 14.37 -7.29
C ILE A 362 9.38 15.26 -6.50
N ALA A 363 10.23 14.65 -5.68
CA ALA A 363 11.16 15.34 -4.79
C ALA A 363 10.53 16.47 -3.94
N PRO A 364 9.39 16.23 -3.24
CA PRO A 364 8.93 17.14 -2.19
C PRO A 364 9.97 17.17 -1.06
N ARG A 365 10.24 18.35 -0.49
CA ARG A 365 11.16 18.53 0.64
C ARG A 365 10.46 19.26 1.77
N ILE A 366 10.16 18.58 2.87
CA ILE A 366 9.44 19.14 4.00
C ILE A 366 10.43 19.23 5.17
N ASN A 367 10.86 20.44 5.51
CA ASN A 367 11.98 20.65 6.45
C ASN A 367 11.53 20.66 7.92
N ARG A 368 10.29 21.11 8.18
CA ARG A 368 9.67 21.16 9.52
C ARG A 368 8.15 21.36 9.40
N LEU A 369 7.39 20.79 10.34
CA LEU A 369 5.97 21.06 10.53
C LEU A 369 5.64 21.34 12.01
N PRO A 370 4.47 21.93 12.35
CA PRO A 370 4.16 22.36 13.71
C PRO A 370 3.70 21.17 14.54
N ASN A 371 4.31 21.00 15.72
CA ASN A 371 4.17 19.79 16.52
C ASN A 371 3.47 20.00 17.88
N LEU A 372 3.37 21.24 18.36
CA LEU A 372 2.82 21.60 19.67
C LEU A 372 1.28 21.51 19.76
N ALA A 373 0.65 20.64 18.98
CA ALA A 373 -0.73 20.26 19.20
C ALA A 373 -0.83 19.40 20.47
N ASN A 374 -1.60 19.85 21.47
CA ASN A 374 -1.93 19.06 22.66
C ASN A 374 -2.97 17.95 22.35
N THR A 375 -3.38 17.18 23.36
CA THR A 375 -4.34 16.08 23.20
C THR A 375 -5.75 16.54 22.80
N SER A 376 -6.14 17.77 23.15
CA SER A 376 -7.44 18.37 22.78
C SER A 376 -7.49 18.96 21.36
N GLU A 377 -6.35 19.28 20.75
CA GLU A 377 -6.28 20.01 19.48
C GLU A 377 -6.31 19.14 18.21
N GLN A 378 -6.27 17.80 18.36
CA GLN A 378 -5.99 16.84 17.28
C GLN A 378 -4.57 17.00 16.68
N ALA A 379 -4.07 15.94 16.06
CA ALA A 379 -2.63 15.79 15.79
C ALA A 379 -2.25 16.09 14.33
N TYR A 380 -1.92 17.35 14.04
CA TYR A 380 -1.47 17.82 12.72
C TYR A 380 0.00 17.46 12.42
N GLY A 381 0.55 18.00 11.32
CA GLY A 381 1.97 17.89 10.96
C GLY A 381 2.28 16.83 9.90
N TYR A 382 1.48 16.73 8.84
CA TYR A 382 1.70 15.75 7.75
C TYR A 382 2.45 16.36 6.57
N GLY A 383 3.50 15.69 6.08
CA GLY A 383 4.28 16.12 4.91
C GLY A 383 3.46 16.06 3.62
N VAL A 384 3.06 14.86 3.21
CA VAL A 384 1.98 14.64 2.22
C VAL A 384 0.84 13.86 2.87
N GLU A 385 -0.37 14.39 2.75
CA GLU A 385 -1.60 13.79 3.25
C GLU A 385 -2.50 13.38 2.07
N ILE A 386 -2.62 12.08 1.83
CA ILE A 386 -3.47 11.52 0.79
C ILE A 386 -4.88 11.33 1.38
N GLN A 387 -5.81 12.23 1.06
CA GLN A 387 -7.16 12.29 1.64
C GLN A 387 -8.26 11.75 0.72
N ALA A 388 -9.33 11.25 1.34
CA ALA A 388 -10.59 10.91 0.67
C ALA A 388 -10.38 9.87 -0.45
N ALA A 389 -11.19 9.86 -1.51
CA ALA A 389 -11.03 8.96 -2.66
C ALA A 389 -9.75 9.16 -3.51
N ALA A 390 -8.65 9.66 -2.96
CA ALA A 390 -7.43 9.89 -3.74
C ALA A 390 -6.86 8.56 -4.26
N THR A 391 -6.76 8.45 -5.59
CA THR A 391 -6.55 7.18 -6.30
C THR A 391 -5.38 7.23 -7.26
N GLY A 392 -4.47 6.26 -7.15
CA GLY A 392 -3.34 6.12 -8.08
C GLY A 392 -2.24 7.17 -7.93
N THR A 393 -2.20 7.89 -6.80
CA THR A 393 -1.19 8.91 -6.49
C THR A 393 0.20 8.28 -6.45
N GLN A 394 1.19 8.96 -7.03
CA GLN A 394 2.60 8.61 -6.97
C GLN A 394 3.34 9.71 -6.21
N ILE A 395 4.11 9.33 -5.20
CA ILE A 395 5.04 10.20 -4.46
C ILE A 395 6.42 9.56 -4.60
N SER A 396 7.43 10.30 -5.06
CA SER A 396 8.78 9.76 -5.28
C SER A 396 9.88 10.71 -4.82
N ASN A 397 11.00 10.16 -4.37
CA ASN A 397 12.23 10.90 -4.01
C ASN A 397 12.01 11.97 -2.91
N GLY A 398 11.02 11.79 -2.04
CA GLY A 398 10.66 12.76 -1.00
C GLY A 398 11.63 12.78 0.19
N ASP A 399 11.80 13.96 0.77
CA ASP A 399 12.54 14.19 2.02
C ASP A 399 11.58 14.83 3.04
N PHE A 400 11.32 14.14 4.15
CA PHE A 400 10.33 14.52 5.15
C PHE A 400 10.95 14.57 6.54
N THR A 401 11.31 15.76 7.01
CA THR A 401 12.04 15.95 8.27
C THR A 401 11.22 16.78 9.27
N MET A 402 11.25 16.39 10.55
CA MET A 402 10.49 17.05 11.64
C MET A 402 8.97 17.19 11.35
N CYS A 403 8.37 16.11 10.82
CA CYS A 403 6.92 15.96 10.62
C CYS A 403 6.32 15.02 11.69
N ARG A 404 4.99 15.05 11.91
CA ARG A 404 4.31 13.94 12.61
C ARG A 404 4.36 12.67 11.77
N HIS A 405 3.98 12.79 10.49
CA HIS A 405 4.08 11.76 9.45
C HIS A 405 4.69 12.40 8.20
N GLY A 406 5.64 11.74 7.55
CA GLY A 406 6.20 12.19 6.28
C GLY A 406 5.18 12.02 5.15
N VAL A 407 4.60 10.82 5.04
CA VAL A 407 3.39 10.58 4.24
C VAL A 407 2.36 9.87 5.10
N THR A 408 1.08 10.27 5.00
CA THR A 408 -0.05 9.53 5.57
C THR A 408 -1.20 9.42 4.57
N THR A 409 -1.95 8.31 4.61
CA THR A 409 -3.30 8.23 4.03
C THR A 409 -4.35 8.59 5.08
N ASN A 410 -5.46 9.22 4.68
CA ASN A 410 -6.59 9.55 5.55
C ASN A 410 -7.95 9.41 4.81
N PRO A 411 -8.99 8.84 5.43
CA PRO A 411 -10.37 9.06 4.99
C PRO A 411 -10.76 10.53 5.17
N ALA A 412 -11.75 11.01 4.43
CA ALA A 412 -12.29 12.35 4.67
C ALA A 412 -13.28 12.34 5.84
N ASN A 413 -13.11 13.26 6.80
CA ASN A 413 -14.10 13.53 7.84
C ASN A 413 -15.47 13.83 7.21
N LYS A 414 -16.54 13.26 7.78
CA LYS A 414 -17.92 13.54 7.36
C LYS A 414 -18.17 15.05 7.31
N PRO A 415 -18.61 15.64 6.18
CA PRO A 415 -19.45 16.81 6.25
C PRO A 415 -20.75 16.46 6.98
N SER A 416 -21.33 17.40 7.73
CA SER A 416 -22.54 17.17 8.53
C SER A 416 -23.77 16.78 7.71
N THR A 417 -23.72 17.00 6.39
CA THR A 417 -24.70 16.56 5.39
C THR A 417 -23.97 15.98 4.18
N TYR A 418 -24.57 14.99 3.50
CA TYR A 418 -24.03 14.42 2.27
C TYR A 418 -23.88 15.52 1.19
N PRO A 419 -22.69 15.71 0.58
CA PRO A 419 -22.48 16.77 -0.40
C PRO A 419 -23.24 16.49 -1.70
N THR A 420 -24.33 17.21 -1.91
CA THR A 420 -25.17 17.11 -3.11
C THR A 420 -24.71 18.01 -4.26
N GLY A 421 -23.52 18.64 -4.15
CA GLY A 421 -22.89 19.47 -5.18
C GLY A 421 -21.72 20.29 -4.65
N GLY A 422 -20.97 20.91 -5.57
CA GLY A 422 -19.84 21.78 -5.26
C GLY A 422 -18.63 21.08 -4.64
N VAL A 423 -17.63 21.88 -4.24
CA VAL A 423 -16.29 21.45 -3.77
C VAL A 423 -16.27 20.39 -2.67
N ASN A 424 -17.35 20.26 -1.89
CA ASN A 424 -17.42 19.31 -0.78
C ASN A 424 -17.52 17.84 -1.25
N VAL A 425 -17.88 17.55 -2.50
CA VAL A 425 -17.95 16.16 -3.02
C VAL A 425 -16.60 15.45 -3.02
N TRP A 426 -15.50 16.22 -3.08
CA TRP A 426 -14.14 15.70 -2.95
C TRP A 426 -13.82 15.19 -1.54
N SER A 427 -14.69 15.45 -0.55
CA SER A 427 -14.57 14.95 0.82
C SER A 427 -15.34 13.63 1.03
N CYS A 428 -15.42 12.80 0.00
CA CYS A 428 -15.97 11.45 0.03
C CYS A 428 -14.90 10.43 -0.39
N GLY A 429 -14.97 9.21 0.13
CA GLY A 429 -14.07 8.11 -0.22
C GLY A 429 -12.93 7.83 0.76
N VAL A 430 -12.16 6.80 0.41
CA VAL A 430 -10.95 6.32 1.09
C VAL A 430 -9.79 6.22 0.08
N PRO A 431 -8.52 6.39 0.46
CA PRO A 431 -7.40 6.35 -0.49
C PRO A 431 -7.17 4.96 -1.11
N VAL A 432 -7.02 4.89 -2.44
CA VAL A 432 -6.91 3.62 -3.19
C VAL A 432 -5.66 3.56 -4.09
N SER A 433 -4.92 2.45 -4.05
CA SER A 433 -3.85 2.12 -5.00
C SER A 433 -2.79 3.21 -5.19
N ASN A 434 -2.39 3.86 -4.10
CA ASN A 434 -1.37 4.92 -4.11
C ASN A 434 0.02 4.32 -3.85
N THR A 435 1.07 4.91 -4.42
CA THR A 435 2.48 4.46 -4.28
C THR A 435 3.36 5.59 -3.76
N VAL A 436 4.19 5.27 -2.77
CA VAL A 436 5.34 6.08 -2.32
C VAL A 436 6.61 5.33 -2.67
N SER A 437 7.59 5.98 -3.32
CA SER A 437 8.88 5.38 -3.68
C SER A 437 10.07 6.27 -3.29
N ASP A 438 11.25 5.66 -3.13
CA ASP A 438 12.55 6.34 -3.02
C ASP A 438 12.63 7.42 -1.93
N SER A 439 11.75 7.38 -0.92
CA SER A 439 11.47 8.52 -0.04
C SER A 439 12.03 8.31 1.37
N VAL A 440 12.60 9.36 1.95
CA VAL A 440 13.16 9.37 3.30
C VAL A 440 12.26 10.19 4.23
N ALA A 441 11.89 9.62 5.38
CA ALA A 441 11.23 10.34 6.46
C ALA A 441 12.08 10.25 7.73
N SER A 442 12.47 11.40 8.30
CA SER A 442 13.47 11.50 9.36
C SER A 442 12.99 12.33 10.56
N HIS A 443 13.42 11.93 11.76
CA HIS A 443 13.16 12.66 13.02
C HIS A 443 11.66 12.95 13.24
N THR A 444 10.78 12.03 12.83
CA THR A 444 9.32 12.24 12.90
C THR A 444 8.79 12.07 14.32
N TYR A 445 7.70 12.77 14.65
CA TYR A 445 7.09 12.75 15.99
C TYR A 445 6.10 11.59 16.21
N SER A 446 5.90 10.75 15.20
CA SER A 446 5.11 9.53 15.21
C SER A 446 5.53 8.68 14.00
N ALA A 447 4.66 7.77 13.51
CA ALA A 447 4.89 6.94 12.32
C ALA A 447 5.49 7.74 11.15
N ALA A 448 6.69 7.40 10.67
CA ALA A 448 7.34 8.18 9.63
C ALA A 448 6.60 8.06 8.28
N PHE A 449 6.12 6.86 7.98
CA PHE A 449 5.11 6.58 6.96
C PHE A 449 3.90 5.94 7.62
N ASP A 450 2.69 6.40 7.27
CA ASP A 450 1.46 5.98 7.94
C ASP A 450 0.32 5.68 6.94
N THR A 451 -0.61 4.83 7.35
CA THR A 451 -1.90 4.68 6.67
C THR A 451 -3.04 4.63 7.68
N HIS A 452 -4.19 5.24 7.37
CA HIS A 452 -5.39 5.15 8.22
C HIS A 452 -6.41 4.16 7.66
N GLY A 453 -7.37 3.77 8.51
CA GLY A 453 -8.43 2.81 8.19
C GLY A 453 -9.23 3.16 6.92
N GLY A 454 -9.69 2.13 6.22
CA GLY A 454 -10.43 2.24 4.96
C GLY A 454 -9.55 2.39 3.72
N ALA A 455 -8.35 2.95 3.83
CA ALA A 455 -7.41 2.99 2.70
C ALA A 455 -7.03 1.57 2.25
N ARG A 456 -6.74 1.38 0.96
CA ARG A 456 -6.47 0.06 0.36
C ARG A 456 -5.47 0.06 -0.78
N GLY A 457 -4.69 -1.01 -0.92
CA GLY A 457 -3.72 -1.22 -2.00
C GLY A 457 -2.55 -0.24 -2.01
N THR A 458 -2.21 0.37 -0.86
CA THR A 458 -1.13 1.37 -0.79
C THR A 458 0.24 0.70 -0.80
N LYS A 459 1.19 1.25 -1.56
CA LYS A 459 2.56 0.73 -1.68
C LYS A 459 3.59 1.71 -1.12
N PHE A 460 4.58 1.18 -0.43
CA PHE A 460 5.83 1.85 -0.08
C PHE A 460 6.98 1.03 -0.66
N ILE A 461 7.83 1.66 -1.48
CA ILE A 461 8.90 1.00 -2.24
C ILE A 461 10.21 1.75 -1.97
N ASP A 462 11.26 1.05 -1.56
CA ASP A 462 12.59 1.60 -1.26
C ASP A 462 12.58 2.85 -0.34
N CYS A 463 11.56 2.94 0.53
CA CYS A 463 11.38 4.05 1.46
C CYS A 463 12.20 3.84 2.74
N THR A 464 12.74 4.90 3.32
CA THR A 464 13.55 4.85 4.55
C THR A 464 12.95 5.72 5.65
N ALA A 465 12.59 5.11 6.79
CA ALA A 465 12.28 5.82 8.03
C ALA A 465 13.53 5.89 8.92
N ARG A 466 13.87 7.07 9.46
CA ARG A 466 15.03 7.27 10.36
C ARG A 466 14.66 8.01 11.64
N ALA A 467 15.07 7.46 12.79
CA ALA A 467 14.96 8.10 14.10
C ALA A 467 13.53 8.64 14.38
N ALA A 468 12.50 7.89 13.95
CA ALA A 468 11.12 8.20 14.25
C ALA A 468 10.90 8.06 15.76
N GLY A 469 10.57 9.17 16.41
CA GLY A 469 10.52 9.34 17.86
C GLY A 469 11.41 10.45 18.43
N ALA A 470 12.32 11.03 17.63
CA ALA A 470 13.33 12.00 18.10
C ALA A 470 12.81 13.40 18.54
N GLY A 471 11.55 13.53 18.99
CA GLY A 471 11.00 14.80 19.45
C GLY A 471 9.74 14.68 20.32
N ALA A 472 9.51 15.71 21.14
CA ALA A 472 8.87 15.63 22.46
C ALA A 472 7.34 15.35 22.55
N ARG A 473 6.76 14.52 21.67
CA ARG A 473 5.31 14.23 21.65
C ARG A 473 4.98 12.91 22.36
N ALA A 474 5.10 12.92 23.69
CA ALA A 474 5.09 11.76 24.60
C ALA A 474 3.79 10.90 24.68
N THR A 475 2.91 10.91 23.68
CA THR A 475 1.61 10.19 23.69
C THR A 475 1.36 9.29 22.49
N THR A 476 2.10 9.44 21.39
CA THR A 476 2.01 8.56 20.22
C THR A 476 3.21 7.61 20.19
N THR A 477 2.98 6.32 19.95
CA THR A 477 4.10 5.39 19.75
C THR A 477 4.96 5.83 18.57
N GLU A 478 6.25 5.69 18.76
CA GLU A 478 7.31 6.03 17.82
C GLU A 478 7.48 4.84 16.86
N VAL A 479 7.33 5.06 15.55
CA VAL A 479 7.26 3.96 14.55
C VAL A 479 7.92 4.37 13.24
N GLY A 480 8.64 3.47 12.57
CA GLY A 480 9.10 3.71 11.19
C GLY A 480 7.93 3.73 10.20
N PHE A 481 7.28 2.58 10.03
CA PHE A 481 6.10 2.42 9.17
C PHE A 481 4.91 1.92 10.00
N GLN A 482 3.78 2.63 9.97
CA GLN A 482 2.53 2.14 10.55
C GLN A 482 1.51 1.84 9.46
N ASN A 483 0.99 0.61 9.44
CA ASN A 483 -0.12 0.24 8.57
C ASN A 483 -1.44 0.16 9.35
N ARG A 484 -2.48 0.83 8.85
CA ARG A 484 -3.88 0.62 9.25
C ARG A 484 -4.81 0.40 8.05
N ALA A 485 -4.22 0.21 6.86
CA ALA A 485 -4.88 0.00 5.58
C ALA A 485 -4.85 -1.47 5.14
N HIS A 486 -5.63 -1.78 4.10
CA HIS A 486 -5.76 -3.12 3.53
C HIS A 486 -4.88 -3.28 2.28
N ASP A 487 -4.44 -4.50 2.00
CA ASP A 487 -3.58 -4.84 0.84
C ASP A 487 -2.29 -4.00 0.70
N THR A 488 -1.79 -3.48 1.82
CA THR A 488 -0.58 -2.66 1.86
C THR A 488 0.65 -3.49 1.50
N THR A 489 1.52 -2.96 0.65
CA THR A 489 2.82 -3.58 0.32
C THR A 489 3.97 -2.67 0.74
N PHE A 490 4.89 -3.21 1.51
CA PHE A 490 6.22 -2.66 1.78
C PHE A 490 7.24 -3.48 0.99
N GLU A 491 8.05 -2.81 0.17
CA GLU A 491 9.05 -3.43 -0.70
C GLU A 491 10.37 -2.66 -0.55
N GLY A 492 11.49 -3.33 -0.27
CA GLY A 492 12.81 -2.69 -0.06
C GLY A 492 12.91 -1.71 1.11
N CYS A 493 11.84 -1.54 1.90
CA CYS A 493 11.74 -0.48 2.89
C CYS A 493 12.64 -0.70 4.11
N VAL A 494 13.21 0.39 4.65
CA VAL A 494 14.14 0.36 5.80
C VAL A 494 13.61 1.23 6.94
N ALA A 495 13.46 0.66 8.13
CA ALA A 495 13.16 1.41 9.36
C ALA A 495 14.37 1.38 10.28
N GLU A 496 15.05 2.52 10.43
CA GLU A 496 16.34 2.67 11.13
C GLU A 496 16.19 3.56 12.37
N ASP A 497 16.74 3.14 13.51
CA ASP A 497 16.66 3.85 14.81
C ASP A 497 15.23 4.18 15.27
N CYS A 498 14.25 3.37 14.84
CA CYS A 498 12.84 3.52 15.20
C CYS A 498 12.49 2.62 16.41
N PHE A 499 11.56 3.07 17.26
CA PHE A 499 11.17 2.28 18.45
C PHE A 499 10.44 0.98 18.07
N ASP A 500 9.37 1.07 17.28
CA ASP A 500 8.86 -0.03 16.44
C ASP A 500 9.32 0.22 14.99
N GLY A 501 9.88 -0.77 14.30
CA GLY A 501 10.29 -0.65 12.90
C GLY A 501 9.09 -0.56 11.96
N PHE A 502 8.34 -1.64 11.87
CA PHE A 502 7.07 -1.77 11.14
C PHE A 502 5.95 -2.19 12.10
N ARG A 503 4.79 -1.57 12.01
CA ARG A 503 3.66 -1.82 12.93
C ARG A 503 2.32 -1.86 12.22
N GLU A 504 1.61 -2.97 12.34
CA GLU A 504 0.18 -3.00 12.07
C GLU A 504 -0.59 -2.42 13.25
N SER A 505 -1.54 -1.56 12.95
CA SER A 505 -2.75 -1.38 13.77
C SER A 505 -4.02 -1.60 12.93
N GLY A 506 -3.86 -2.11 11.70
CA GLY A 506 -4.95 -2.49 10.78
C GLY A 506 -5.93 -3.49 11.37
N ALA A 507 -5.50 -4.34 12.31
CA ALA A 507 -6.37 -5.31 12.99
C ALA A 507 -7.50 -4.68 13.85
N THR A 508 -7.53 -3.36 14.03
CA THR A 508 -8.68 -2.63 14.63
C THR A 508 -9.71 -2.14 13.60
N PHE A 509 -9.39 -2.23 12.30
CA PHE A 509 -10.23 -1.81 11.18
C PHE A 509 -10.62 -3.05 10.37
N LYS A 510 -11.92 -3.37 10.31
CA LYS A 510 -12.35 -4.62 9.68
C LYS A 510 -12.49 -4.45 8.17
N ALA A 511 -11.73 -5.24 7.42
CA ALA A 511 -12.06 -5.51 6.03
C ALA A 511 -13.41 -6.25 5.91
N THR A 512 -14.01 -6.16 4.73
CA THR A 512 -15.18 -6.96 4.30
C THR A 512 -14.81 -7.97 3.21
N TYR A 513 -13.51 -8.19 3.01
CA TYR A 513 -12.91 -9.08 2.01
C TYR A 513 -11.55 -9.58 2.51
N ASP A 514 -11.10 -10.72 2.00
CA ASP A 514 -9.76 -11.25 2.25
C ASP A 514 -8.68 -10.26 1.78
N ASN A 515 -7.85 -9.79 2.69
CA ASN A 515 -6.82 -8.79 2.40
C ASN A 515 -5.41 -9.28 2.78
N THR A 516 -4.40 -8.88 2.03
CA THR A 516 -3.02 -9.40 2.16
C THR A 516 -1.99 -8.28 2.29
N VAL A 517 -1.46 -8.10 3.49
CA VAL A 517 -0.33 -7.18 3.74
C VAL A 517 0.98 -7.90 3.43
N ARG A 518 1.88 -7.23 2.71
CA ARG A 518 3.15 -7.79 2.24
C ARG A 518 4.34 -6.95 2.69
N TYR A 519 5.41 -7.64 3.07
CA TYR A 519 6.72 -7.12 3.39
C TYR A 519 7.74 -7.89 2.56
N ILE A 520 8.46 -7.23 1.67
CA ILE A 520 9.39 -7.86 0.72
C ILE A 520 10.73 -7.14 0.82
N ASN A 521 11.82 -7.86 1.10
CA ASN A 521 13.17 -7.32 1.31
C ASN A 521 13.26 -6.18 2.37
N CYS A 522 12.30 -6.13 3.31
CA CYS A 522 12.19 -5.03 4.27
C CYS A 522 13.10 -5.20 5.49
N ARG A 523 13.66 -4.12 6.04
CA ARG A 523 14.69 -4.17 7.09
C ARG A 523 14.35 -3.24 8.25
N ALA A 524 14.16 -3.79 9.45
CA ALA A 524 14.08 -3.02 10.70
C ALA A 524 15.43 -3.09 11.42
N ILE A 525 16.13 -1.96 11.52
CA ILE A 525 17.54 -1.87 11.90
C ILE A 525 17.68 -1.00 13.16
N ARG A 526 18.37 -1.54 14.18
CA ARG A 526 18.55 -0.91 15.50
C ARG A 526 17.22 -0.52 16.15
N PHE A 527 16.20 -1.39 16.05
CA PHE A 527 14.90 -1.14 16.67
C PHE A 527 14.96 -1.21 18.20
N LEU A 528 14.13 -0.44 18.92
CA LEU A 528 14.15 -0.43 20.40
C LEU A 528 13.20 -1.44 21.04
N ARG A 529 12.07 -1.76 20.40
CA ARG A 529 11.05 -2.66 20.94
C ARG A 529 10.65 -3.78 19.97
N TYR A 530 10.25 -3.44 18.75
CA TYR A 530 9.85 -4.45 17.77
C TYR A 530 10.40 -4.17 16.38
N GLY A 531 10.88 -5.19 15.68
CA GLY A 531 11.23 -5.08 14.26
C GLY A 531 9.98 -4.97 13.39
N PHE A 532 9.10 -5.98 13.47
CA PHE A 532 7.78 -6.04 12.85
C PHE A 532 6.74 -6.38 13.93
N ASN A 533 5.62 -5.66 13.99
CA ASN A 533 4.67 -5.73 15.11
C ASN A 533 3.20 -5.69 14.66
N THR A 534 2.46 -6.80 14.71
CA THR A 534 1.04 -6.82 14.29
C THR A 534 0.07 -6.52 15.45
N THR A 535 0.21 -5.37 16.12
CA THR A 535 -0.55 -5.05 17.37
C THR A 535 -2.08 -5.08 17.27
N SER A 536 -2.71 -5.84 18.16
CA SER A 536 -4.13 -5.70 18.57
C SER A 536 -4.45 -6.50 19.83
N GLN A 537 -3.76 -6.23 20.94
CA GLN A 537 -3.72 -7.18 22.07
C GLN A 537 -5.05 -7.34 22.86
N ASN A 538 -6.01 -6.40 22.75
CA ASN A 538 -7.17 -6.32 23.65
C ASN A 538 -8.58 -6.28 22.98
N ASP A 539 -8.73 -5.75 21.77
CA ASP A 539 -10.05 -5.29 21.26
C ASP A 539 -10.81 -6.31 20.39
N ILE A 540 -10.62 -7.62 20.62
CA ILE A 540 -11.02 -8.67 19.68
C ILE A 540 -12.10 -9.59 20.24
N ALA A 541 -13.35 -9.16 20.07
CA ALA A 541 -14.55 -9.95 20.38
C ALA A 541 -15.31 -10.46 19.13
N ASP A 542 -14.99 -9.97 17.93
CA ASP A 542 -15.82 -10.17 16.74
C ASP A 542 -15.01 -10.13 15.42
N GLN A 543 -14.38 -11.25 15.05
CA GLN A 543 -13.70 -11.46 13.75
C GLN A 543 -14.53 -12.33 12.80
N THR A 544 -15.81 -12.02 12.63
CA THR A 544 -16.76 -12.89 11.92
C THR A 544 -16.74 -12.79 10.39
N THR A 545 -16.01 -11.85 9.78
CA THR A 545 -16.29 -11.40 8.40
C THR A 545 -15.14 -11.34 7.37
N ALA A 546 -13.85 -11.34 7.75
CA ALA A 546 -12.75 -11.26 6.77
C ALA A 546 -11.41 -11.81 7.29
N GLU A 547 -10.65 -12.48 6.42
CA GLU A 547 -9.30 -12.96 6.73
C GLU A 547 -8.24 -11.89 6.40
N THR A 548 -7.26 -11.70 7.30
CA THR A 548 -6.07 -10.89 7.01
C THR A 548 -4.83 -11.78 6.99
N ARG A 549 -4.14 -11.78 5.84
CA ARG A 549 -2.93 -12.56 5.59
C ARG A 549 -1.71 -11.65 5.64
N TYR A 550 -0.65 -12.08 6.31
CA TYR A 550 0.61 -11.36 6.37
C TYR A 550 1.73 -12.20 5.77
N TYR A 551 2.43 -11.60 4.80
CA TYR A 551 3.52 -12.23 4.06
C TYR A 551 4.81 -11.43 4.27
N TRP A 552 5.85 -12.06 4.80
CA TRP A 552 7.18 -11.51 4.98
C TRP A 552 8.19 -12.32 4.16
N GLU A 553 8.83 -11.70 3.19
CA GLU A 553 9.83 -12.31 2.32
C GLU A 553 11.17 -11.57 2.45
N ASN A 554 12.25 -12.31 2.72
CA ASN A 554 13.63 -11.81 2.86
C ASN A 554 13.77 -10.62 3.83
N CYS A 555 12.96 -10.60 4.89
CA CYS A 555 12.87 -9.48 5.83
C CYS A 555 13.89 -9.61 6.98
N GLU A 556 14.55 -8.51 7.33
CA GLU A 556 15.55 -8.46 8.40
C GLU A 556 15.06 -7.64 9.61
N ALA A 557 15.32 -8.14 10.82
CA ALA A 557 15.04 -7.45 12.08
C ALA A 557 16.27 -7.50 13.00
N GLU A 558 16.99 -6.38 13.11
CA GLU A 558 18.13 -6.16 14.00
C GLU A 558 17.73 -5.22 15.15
N GLY A 559 17.70 -5.74 16.37
CA GLY A 559 17.45 -4.94 17.58
C GLY A 559 18.65 -4.09 17.97
N SER A 560 18.42 -2.93 18.59
CA SER A 560 19.51 -2.07 19.05
C SER A 560 20.21 -2.67 20.29
N PRO A 561 21.56 -2.71 20.33
CA PRO A 561 22.29 -3.07 21.54
C PRO A 561 22.07 -2.07 22.69
N THR A 562 21.55 -0.87 22.42
CA THR A 562 21.19 0.13 23.44
C THR A 562 19.74 0.02 23.92
N ALA A 563 18.96 -0.96 23.47
CA ALA A 563 17.55 -1.17 23.85
C ALA A 563 17.32 -1.59 25.32
N ILE A 564 18.32 -1.47 26.19
CA ILE A 564 18.31 -1.87 27.61
C ILE A 564 17.57 -0.83 28.49
N LEU A 565 16.51 -0.21 27.96
CA LEU A 565 15.73 0.85 28.62
C LEU A 565 14.48 0.29 29.29
N GLY A 566 14.71 -0.48 30.36
CA GLY A 566 13.68 -0.94 31.28
C GLY A 566 12.99 -2.25 30.89
N THR A 567 11.79 -2.48 31.44
CA THR A 567 11.03 -3.74 31.36
C THR A 567 10.38 -4.02 29.99
N GLN A 568 10.87 -3.39 28.92
CA GLN A 568 10.28 -3.52 27.59
C GLN A 568 10.79 -4.79 26.89
N GLN A 569 9.89 -5.50 26.22
CA GLN A 569 10.20 -6.79 25.61
C GLN A 569 10.60 -6.59 24.14
N GLY A 570 11.86 -6.88 23.81
CA GLY A 570 12.45 -6.68 22.50
C GLY A 570 12.32 -7.90 21.58
N TYR A 571 11.58 -7.82 20.48
CA TYR A 571 11.41 -8.94 19.54
C TYR A 571 11.55 -8.57 18.06
N GLY A 572 12.09 -9.49 17.26
CA GLY A 572 12.18 -9.32 15.80
C GLY A 572 10.81 -9.25 15.12
N PHE A 573 10.05 -10.34 15.18
CA PHE A 573 8.66 -10.42 14.71
C PHE A 573 7.71 -10.60 15.89
N ALA A 574 6.77 -9.67 16.11
CA ALA A 574 5.74 -9.75 17.15
C ALA A 574 4.36 -9.87 16.52
N ILE A 575 3.84 -11.11 16.51
CA ILE A 575 2.66 -11.50 15.73
C ILE A 575 1.46 -11.66 16.66
N PHE A 576 0.45 -10.82 16.47
CA PHE A 576 -0.84 -10.92 17.14
C PHE A 576 -1.96 -10.92 16.09
N ASN A 577 -2.91 -11.86 16.25
CA ASN A 577 -4.23 -11.87 15.58
C ASN A 577 -4.23 -11.78 14.04
N ALA A 578 -3.10 -12.10 13.41
CA ALA A 578 -3.04 -12.55 12.03
C ALA A 578 -3.79 -13.88 11.87
N TRP A 579 -4.48 -14.07 10.75
CA TRP A 579 -5.20 -15.32 10.44
C TRP A 579 -4.28 -16.32 9.75
N ASP A 580 -3.64 -15.87 8.66
CA ASP A 580 -2.53 -16.54 8.00
C ASP A 580 -1.26 -15.70 8.14
N VAL A 581 -0.15 -16.38 8.41
CA VAL A 581 1.20 -15.82 8.55
C VAL A 581 2.14 -16.64 7.68
N GLU A 582 2.95 -15.98 6.86
CA GLU A 582 4.03 -16.62 6.11
C GLU A 582 5.30 -15.77 6.23
N ILE A 583 6.38 -16.37 6.73
CA ILE A 583 7.69 -15.74 6.88
C ILE A 583 8.70 -16.59 6.11
N ASN A 584 9.31 -16.04 5.07
CA ASN A 584 10.24 -16.71 4.16
C ASN A 584 11.58 -15.95 4.11
N GLY A 585 12.71 -16.65 4.22
CA GLY A 585 14.05 -16.06 4.07
C GLY A 585 14.44 -14.99 5.12
N GLY A 586 13.77 -14.94 6.27
CA GLY A 586 13.90 -13.85 7.24
C GLY A 586 15.16 -13.93 8.11
N ARG A 587 15.75 -12.79 8.48
CA ARG A 587 16.90 -12.71 9.41
C ARG A 587 16.54 -11.95 10.69
N VAL A 588 16.94 -12.45 11.85
CA VAL A 588 16.65 -11.81 13.14
C VAL A 588 17.87 -11.80 14.06
N SER A 589 18.24 -10.63 14.61
CA SER A 589 19.42 -10.44 15.48
C SER A 589 19.22 -9.32 16.51
N GLY A 590 20.12 -9.21 17.50
CA GLY A 590 20.18 -8.05 18.44
C GLY A 590 19.00 -7.90 19.40
N PHE A 591 18.15 -8.92 19.55
CA PHE A 591 16.88 -8.84 20.28
C PHE A 591 17.02 -9.14 21.79
N VAL A 592 16.26 -8.40 22.59
CA VAL A 592 16.32 -8.46 24.07
C VAL A 592 15.44 -9.58 24.66
N THR A 593 14.48 -10.14 23.92
CA THR A 593 13.51 -11.12 24.47
C THR A 593 13.26 -12.33 23.57
N GLY A 594 13.27 -12.18 22.24
CA GLY A 594 13.22 -13.35 21.34
C GLY A 594 13.11 -12.99 19.86
N PRO A 595 13.35 -13.94 18.94
CA PRO A 595 13.25 -13.67 17.51
C PRO A 595 11.81 -13.51 17.05
N VAL A 596 10.90 -14.30 17.62
CA VAL A 596 9.45 -14.28 17.34
C VAL A 596 8.68 -14.25 18.65
N ARG A 597 7.69 -13.36 18.77
CA ARG A 597 6.61 -13.40 19.76
C ARG A 597 5.32 -13.77 19.05
N ARG A 598 4.48 -14.56 19.72
CA ARG A 598 3.05 -14.63 19.41
C ARG A 598 2.21 -14.21 20.62
N GLY A 599 1.00 -13.72 20.37
CA GLY A 599 -0.05 -13.60 21.39
C GLY A 599 -1.44 -13.42 20.77
N GLY A 600 -2.46 -13.94 21.43
CA GLY A 600 -3.86 -13.80 20.99
C GLY A 600 -4.34 -14.97 20.11
N LEU A 601 -5.66 -15.22 20.14
CA LEU A 601 -6.22 -16.55 19.96
C LEU A 601 -6.41 -17.02 18.50
N VAL A 602 -6.35 -16.11 17.51
CA VAL A 602 -7.08 -16.31 16.22
C VAL A 602 -6.22 -16.66 15.00
N THR A 603 -4.96 -17.08 15.19
CA THR A 603 -4.12 -17.51 14.05
C THR A 603 -4.46 -18.94 13.64
N LYS A 604 -4.87 -19.11 12.38
CA LYS A 604 -5.17 -20.42 11.80
C LYS A 604 -3.97 -21.06 11.13
N ARG A 605 -3.13 -20.30 10.42
CA ARG A 605 -1.95 -20.86 9.76
C ARG A 605 -0.71 -20.00 9.98
N MET A 606 0.41 -20.67 10.17
CA MET A 606 1.73 -20.05 10.29
C MET A 606 2.76 -20.88 9.53
N PHE A 607 3.41 -20.26 8.56
CA PHE A 607 4.46 -20.84 7.73
C PHE A 607 5.75 -20.07 8.01
N VAL A 608 6.83 -20.78 8.33
CA VAL A 608 8.12 -20.18 8.71
C VAL A 608 9.25 -20.95 8.00
N HIS A 609 9.78 -20.36 6.95
CA HIS A 609 10.75 -20.96 6.04
C HIS A 609 12.05 -20.15 6.01
N ASP A 610 13.19 -20.84 5.83
CA ASP A 610 14.51 -20.27 5.54
C ASP A 610 14.99 -19.17 6.51
N GLN A 611 14.59 -19.24 7.79
CA GLN A 611 14.95 -18.22 8.78
C GLN A 611 16.39 -18.36 9.30
N LEU A 612 17.08 -17.22 9.42
CA LEU A 612 18.35 -17.11 10.13
C LEU A 612 18.18 -16.32 11.44
N VAL A 613 18.38 -16.98 12.58
CA VAL A 613 18.38 -16.30 13.89
C VAL A 613 19.80 -16.23 14.44
N ASP A 614 20.25 -15.01 14.69
CA ASP A 614 21.64 -14.68 14.97
C ASP A 614 21.75 -14.04 16.37
N TYR A 615 22.16 -14.87 17.34
CA TYR A 615 22.28 -14.47 18.75
C TYR A 615 23.61 -13.76 19.05
N SER A 616 24.51 -13.58 18.08
CA SER A 616 25.85 -12.99 18.31
C SER A 616 25.79 -11.58 18.92
N ASN A 617 24.82 -10.77 18.51
CA ASN A 617 24.62 -9.40 18.98
C ASN A 617 23.53 -9.28 20.07
N SER A 618 22.93 -10.38 20.53
CA SER A 618 21.86 -10.35 21.53
C SER A 618 22.43 -10.34 22.96
N PRO A 619 21.87 -9.57 23.91
CA PRO A 619 22.35 -9.53 25.29
C PRO A 619 22.20 -10.89 25.98
N ALA A 620 23.07 -11.20 26.94
CA ALA A 620 23.06 -12.47 27.69
C ALA A 620 21.75 -12.74 28.48
N THR A 621 20.92 -11.72 28.69
CA THR A 621 19.59 -11.82 29.28
C THR A 621 18.47 -12.13 28.27
N ALA A 622 18.80 -12.29 26.98
CA ALA A 622 17.82 -12.64 25.95
C ALA A 622 17.20 -14.01 26.25
N SER A 623 15.92 -14.00 26.62
CA SER A 623 15.18 -15.21 26.96
C SER A 623 15.07 -16.18 25.78
N ASN A 624 14.84 -17.46 26.10
CA ASN A 624 14.66 -18.51 25.10
C ASN A 624 13.70 -18.08 23.99
N GLY A 625 14.01 -18.42 22.73
CA GLY A 625 13.14 -18.17 21.59
C GLY A 625 11.86 -19.02 21.62
N VAL A 626 10.88 -18.61 22.43
CA VAL A 626 9.62 -19.35 22.58
C VAL A 626 8.64 -18.94 21.47
N VAL A 627 8.55 -19.76 20.43
CA VAL A 627 7.38 -19.79 19.55
C VAL A 627 6.22 -20.41 20.35
N SER A 628 5.65 -19.62 21.26
CA SER A 628 4.63 -20.08 22.20
C SER A 628 3.35 -20.42 21.46
N TRP A 629 3.07 -21.72 21.38
CA TRP A 629 1.91 -22.28 20.67
C TRP A 629 0.62 -22.26 21.52
N ALA A 630 0.65 -21.56 22.66
CA ALA A 630 -0.44 -21.56 23.64
C ALA A 630 -1.77 -21.03 23.09
N ASP A 631 -1.72 -20.06 22.18
CA ASP A 631 -2.88 -19.27 21.79
C ASP A 631 -3.40 -19.63 20.37
N ILE A 632 -3.23 -20.85 19.86
CA ILE A 632 -3.89 -21.25 18.60
C ILE A 632 -5.24 -21.91 18.94
N ALA A 633 -6.32 -21.19 18.65
CA ALA A 633 -7.68 -21.71 18.83
C ALA A 633 -8.10 -22.61 17.65
N GLY A 634 -8.32 -23.89 17.94
CA GLY A 634 -8.83 -24.86 16.97
C GLY A 634 -7.75 -25.45 16.05
N SER A 635 -8.20 -26.05 14.94
CA SER A 635 -7.39 -26.91 14.06
C SER A 635 -6.44 -26.14 13.13
N GLY A 636 -5.56 -25.33 13.71
CA GLY A 636 -4.56 -24.56 12.97
C GLY A 636 -3.35 -25.38 12.51
N GLU A 637 -2.61 -24.84 11.54
CA GLU A 637 -1.41 -25.45 10.96
C GLU A 637 -0.17 -24.57 11.25
N LEU A 638 0.89 -25.18 11.77
CA LEU A 638 2.23 -24.60 11.79
C LEU A 638 3.14 -25.46 10.91
N ILE A 639 3.85 -24.84 9.98
CA ILE A 639 5.03 -25.40 9.31
C ILE A 639 6.25 -24.54 9.65
N VAL A 640 7.35 -25.19 10.01
CA VAL A 640 8.65 -24.56 10.33
C VAL A 640 9.74 -25.36 9.64
N ASP A 641 10.53 -24.72 8.78
CA ASP A 641 11.47 -25.37 7.86
C ASP A 641 12.77 -24.54 7.68
N ASN A 642 13.90 -25.22 7.49
CA ASN A 642 15.26 -24.66 7.31
C ASN A 642 15.64 -23.49 8.26
N ILE A 643 15.48 -23.70 9.57
CA ILE A 643 15.80 -22.68 10.58
C ILE A 643 17.27 -22.78 11.00
N ARG A 644 18.06 -21.77 10.67
CA ARG A 644 19.50 -21.72 10.99
C ARG A 644 19.74 -20.80 12.18
N VAL A 645 20.64 -21.19 13.08
CA VAL A 645 20.91 -20.44 14.32
C VAL A 645 22.40 -20.21 14.52
N ILE A 646 22.82 -18.95 14.49
CA ILE A 646 24.19 -18.49 14.78
C ILE A 646 24.27 -18.08 16.26
N ARG A 647 25.43 -18.31 16.90
CA ARG A 647 25.71 -17.92 18.29
C ARG A 647 27.16 -17.49 18.50
N ASP A 648 27.37 -16.67 19.53
CA ASP A 648 28.64 -16.67 20.26
C ASP A 648 28.63 -17.72 21.39
N THR A 649 29.82 -18.16 21.78
CA THR A 649 30.13 -19.38 22.54
C THR A 649 29.85 -19.31 24.05
N ALA A 650 29.55 -18.12 24.61
CA ALA A 650 29.54 -17.88 26.05
C ALA A 650 28.20 -18.17 26.77
N ASN A 651 27.06 -18.17 26.07
CA ASN A 651 25.73 -18.19 26.69
C ASN A 651 25.05 -19.57 26.67
N THR A 652 24.33 -19.91 27.74
CA THR A 652 23.56 -21.16 27.85
C THR A 652 22.44 -21.25 26.83
N LEU A 653 22.28 -22.44 26.23
CA LEU A 653 21.26 -22.80 25.23
C LEU A 653 19.86 -22.19 25.45
N PRO A 654 19.44 -21.20 24.63
CA PRO A 654 18.03 -20.84 24.53
C PRO A 654 17.26 -21.97 23.83
N ALA A 655 16.44 -22.70 24.58
CA ALA A 655 15.68 -23.84 24.05
C ALA A 655 14.47 -23.36 23.22
N TYR A 656 14.50 -23.59 21.91
CA TYR A 656 13.33 -23.46 21.04
C TYR A 656 12.26 -24.46 21.48
N THR A 657 11.27 -23.96 22.21
CA THR A 657 10.27 -24.79 22.87
C THR A 657 8.93 -24.61 22.18
N PHE A 658 8.54 -25.60 21.38
CA PHE A 658 7.23 -25.67 20.74
C PHE A 658 6.21 -26.26 21.72
N THR A 659 5.65 -25.42 22.60
CA THR A 659 4.68 -25.85 23.61
C THR A 659 3.26 -25.82 23.05
N ASN A 660 2.65 -26.99 22.78
CA ASN A 660 1.22 -27.12 22.47
C ASN A 660 0.41 -27.53 23.71
N PRO A 661 -0.26 -26.59 24.41
CA PRO A 661 -1.12 -26.92 25.55
C PRO A 661 -2.56 -27.26 25.14
N SER A 662 -3.00 -26.99 23.90
CA SER A 662 -4.39 -27.27 23.47
C SER A 662 -4.61 -28.74 23.10
N GLY A 663 -3.54 -29.52 22.93
CA GLY A 663 -3.61 -30.91 22.47
C GLY A 663 -4.06 -31.07 21.02
N THR A 664 -4.16 -29.98 20.25
CA THR A 664 -4.60 -30.01 18.86
C THR A 664 -3.50 -30.57 17.95
N ALA A 665 -3.89 -31.27 16.87
CA ALA A 665 -2.96 -31.88 15.94
C ALA A 665 -2.24 -30.83 15.06
N TYR A 666 -0.92 -30.92 14.94
CA TYR A 666 -0.06 -30.07 14.12
C TYR A 666 0.96 -30.90 13.31
N THR A 667 1.58 -30.29 12.29
CA THR A 667 2.52 -30.98 11.38
C THR A 667 3.87 -30.24 11.31
N ILE A 668 4.73 -30.42 12.31
CA ILE A 668 6.14 -29.98 12.18
C ILE A 668 6.80 -30.81 11.07
N ARG A 669 7.28 -30.12 10.02
CA ARG A 669 8.17 -30.65 8.99
C ARG A 669 9.53 -29.96 9.11
N SER A 670 10.27 -30.26 10.17
CA SER A 670 11.55 -29.61 10.43
C SER A 670 12.64 -30.13 9.49
N GLY A 671 12.81 -29.48 8.33
CA GLY A 671 14.08 -29.52 7.64
C GLY A 671 15.16 -28.83 8.49
N ASP A 672 16.23 -29.58 8.77
CA ASP A 672 17.57 -29.13 9.15
C ASP A 672 17.67 -27.86 10.03
N VAL A 673 17.25 -27.96 11.29
CA VAL A 673 17.56 -26.93 12.31
C VAL A 673 19.07 -26.90 12.56
N THR A 674 19.77 -26.05 11.82
CA THR A 674 21.23 -26.06 11.70
C THR A 674 21.87 -25.03 12.61
N TYR A 675 22.65 -25.49 13.60
CA TYR A 675 23.45 -24.62 14.46
C TYR A 675 24.80 -24.31 13.83
N LEU A 676 25.11 -23.02 13.70
CA LEU A 676 26.33 -22.52 13.06
C LEU A 676 27.21 -21.81 14.09
N GLY A 677 28.33 -22.43 14.44
CA GLY A 677 29.31 -21.89 15.39
C GLY A 677 29.26 -22.55 16.78
N GLY A 678 30.45 -22.82 17.32
CA GLY A 678 30.65 -23.41 18.66
C GLY A 678 31.13 -24.87 18.63
N SER A 679 32.08 -25.19 19.49
CA SER A 679 32.40 -26.59 19.83
C SER A 679 31.20 -27.25 20.50
N ALA A 680 30.94 -28.52 20.20
CA ALA A 680 29.86 -29.27 20.86
C ALA A 680 29.98 -29.18 22.39
N PRO A 681 28.87 -28.95 23.13
CA PRO A 681 28.92 -28.73 24.57
C PRO A 681 29.54 -29.93 25.29
N SER A 682 30.40 -29.65 26.28
CA SER A 682 31.03 -30.69 27.09
C SER A 682 29.98 -31.61 27.73
N THR A 683 30.29 -32.91 27.80
CA THR A 683 29.37 -34.05 27.94
C THR A 683 28.49 -34.13 29.20
N SER A 684 28.48 -33.10 30.05
CA SER A 684 27.59 -32.97 31.21
C SER A 684 26.29 -32.21 30.92
N GLN A 685 26.19 -31.47 29.81
CA GLN A 685 24.92 -30.89 29.33
C GLN A 685 24.38 -31.68 28.14
N ASN A 686 23.17 -32.21 28.30
CA ASN A 686 22.53 -33.12 27.36
C ASN A 686 22.26 -32.41 26.02
N PRO A 687 22.86 -32.84 24.88
CA PRO A 687 22.75 -32.11 23.64
C PRO A 687 21.33 -32.15 23.07
N SER A 688 20.82 -30.97 22.69
CA SER A 688 19.73 -30.80 21.72
C SER A 688 18.44 -31.59 21.96
N VAL A 689 17.86 -31.52 23.16
CA VAL A 689 16.48 -31.99 23.37
C VAL A 689 15.49 -31.02 22.72
N LEU A 690 15.12 -31.27 21.46
CA LEU A 690 13.92 -30.69 20.86
C LEU A 690 12.70 -31.31 21.57
N THR A 691 12.23 -30.67 22.64
CA THR A 691 11.17 -31.21 23.50
C THR A 691 9.79 -31.02 22.85
N ILE A 692 9.46 -31.89 21.88
CA ILE A 692 8.14 -31.92 21.23
C ILE A 692 7.10 -32.53 22.19
N ASN A 693 6.52 -31.68 23.04
CA ASN A 693 5.41 -32.05 23.91
C ASN A 693 4.06 -31.93 23.18
N GLY A 694 3.15 -32.89 23.38
CA GLY A 694 1.76 -32.79 22.92
C GLY A 694 1.51 -33.05 21.43
N LEU A 695 2.09 -34.13 20.87
CA LEU A 695 1.81 -34.60 19.51
C LEU A 695 0.53 -35.47 19.45
N THR A 696 -0.63 -34.85 19.21
CA THR A 696 -1.88 -35.57 18.94
C THR A 696 -2.05 -35.84 17.44
N ARG A 697 -2.39 -37.06 17.05
CA ARG A 697 -2.37 -37.52 15.64
C ARG A 697 -3.73 -37.41 14.94
N ARG A 698 -3.71 -37.11 13.63
CA ARG A 698 -4.77 -37.47 12.67
C ARG A 698 -4.17 -38.43 11.62
N GLY A 699 -4.85 -39.54 11.31
CA GLY A 699 -4.39 -40.50 10.27
C GLY A 699 -3.25 -41.46 10.67
N GLY A 700 -2.80 -41.49 11.93
CA GLY A 700 -1.91 -42.55 12.46
C GLY A 700 -0.44 -42.52 12.03
N ARG A 701 -0.04 -41.59 11.15
CA ARG A 701 1.35 -41.37 10.72
C ARG A 701 2.08 -40.39 11.66
N THR A 702 3.35 -40.69 11.96
CA THR A 702 4.36 -39.68 12.30
C THR A 702 5.60 -39.99 11.48
N ILE A 703 6.14 -38.98 10.80
CA ILE A 703 7.48 -39.00 10.22
C ILE A 703 8.34 -38.15 11.16
N ILE A 704 9.55 -38.61 11.48
CA ILE A 704 10.58 -37.77 12.08
C ILE A 704 11.78 -37.84 11.13
N ASP A 705 12.01 -36.76 10.40
CA ASP A 705 13.19 -36.58 9.57
C ASP A 705 14.28 -35.96 10.45
N THR A 706 15.42 -36.67 10.59
CA THR A 706 16.45 -36.31 11.57
C THR A 706 17.79 -36.95 11.21
N THR A 707 18.84 -36.12 11.12
CA THR A 707 20.21 -36.59 10.85
C THR A 707 20.79 -37.27 12.09
N LEU A 708 20.57 -38.58 12.21
CA LEU A 708 20.95 -39.34 13.40
C LEU A 708 22.46 -39.54 13.53
N THR A 709 23.06 -38.93 14.54
CA THR A 709 24.28 -39.45 15.16
C THR A 709 23.97 -40.68 16.01
N TRP A 710 24.89 -41.65 16.03
CA TRP A 710 24.77 -42.89 16.81
C TRP A 710 24.49 -42.61 18.30
N ASN A 711 23.62 -43.43 18.92
CA ASN A 711 23.14 -43.32 20.32
C ASN A 711 22.19 -42.15 20.66
N ALA A 712 21.40 -41.63 19.71
CA ALA A 712 20.32 -40.69 20.01
C ALA A 712 19.13 -41.34 20.76
N SER A 713 18.44 -40.57 21.61
CA SER A 713 17.28 -41.03 22.40
C SER A 713 16.02 -40.25 22.01
N VAL A 714 15.07 -40.90 21.32
CA VAL A 714 13.81 -40.27 20.87
C VAL A 714 12.67 -40.53 21.86
N PRO A 715 12.20 -39.53 22.64
CA PRO A 715 11.09 -39.71 23.57
C PRO A 715 9.75 -39.78 22.80
N ILE A 716 9.16 -40.97 22.75
CA ILE A 716 7.81 -41.17 22.22
C ILE A 716 6.79 -40.80 23.31
N ALA A 717 5.97 -39.78 23.08
CA ALA A 717 4.90 -39.37 23.98
C ALA A 717 3.78 -40.43 24.06
N THR A 718 3.07 -40.47 25.19
CA THR A 718 2.02 -41.47 25.45
C THR A 718 0.83 -41.34 24.51
N GLY A 719 0.61 -42.38 23.70
CA GLY A 719 -0.52 -42.52 22.79
C GLY A 719 -0.37 -43.75 21.90
N THR A 720 -1.42 -44.09 21.15
CA THR A 720 -1.45 -45.29 20.30
C THR A 720 -0.54 -45.15 19.08
N VAL A 721 0.60 -45.85 19.08
CA VAL A 721 1.58 -45.83 17.99
C VAL A 721 1.52 -47.13 17.19
N ARG A 722 0.76 -47.11 16.08
CA ARG A 722 0.76 -48.22 15.10
C ARG A 722 2.09 -48.36 14.34
N TRP A 723 2.84 -47.26 14.19
CA TRP A 723 4.14 -47.20 13.51
C TRP A 723 4.84 -45.85 13.72
N ALA A 724 6.16 -45.87 13.52
CA ALA A 724 7.04 -44.71 13.38
C ALA A 724 7.97 -44.90 12.17
N GLN A 725 8.27 -43.82 11.45
CA GLN A 725 9.26 -43.80 10.38
C GLN A 725 10.39 -42.83 10.75
N VAL A 726 11.62 -43.32 10.68
CA VAL A 726 12.85 -42.57 10.89
C VAL A 726 13.63 -42.61 9.59
N ASN A 727 13.72 -41.46 8.90
CA ASN A 727 14.59 -41.33 7.74
C ASN A 727 15.97 -40.89 8.23
N ALA A 728 17.00 -41.60 7.79
CA ALA A 728 18.38 -41.51 8.27
C ALA A 728 19.35 -41.29 7.10
N SER A 729 19.06 -40.26 6.30
CA SER A 729 19.91 -39.84 5.18
C SER A 729 21.36 -39.59 5.64
N GLY A 730 22.32 -40.05 4.84
CA GLY A 730 23.76 -39.88 5.12
C GLY A 730 24.33 -40.74 6.27
N SER A 731 23.51 -41.54 6.98
CA SER A 731 23.94 -42.35 8.12
C SER A 731 24.85 -43.54 7.76
N GLY A 732 24.87 -43.95 6.49
CA GLY A 732 25.65 -45.09 5.99
C GLY A 732 25.06 -46.48 6.32
N ILE A 733 23.81 -46.52 6.80
CA ILE A 733 23.05 -47.74 7.11
C ILE A 733 22.85 -48.60 5.85
N LYS A 734 22.95 -49.92 6.01
CA LYS A 734 22.84 -50.90 4.92
C LYS A 734 21.72 -51.90 5.15
N PHE A 735 21.25 -52.47 4.04
CA PHE A 735 20.26 -53.55 4.06
C PHE A 735 20.88 -54.81 4.67
N GLY A 736 20.60 -55.06 5.95
CA GLY A 736 21.19 -56.12 6.76
C GLY A 736 21.63 -55.69 8.16
N ASP A 737 21.76 -54.39 8.43
CA ASP A 737 22.16 -53.88 9.75
C ASP A 737 21.08 -54.16 10.82
N GLN A 738 21.50 -54.55 12.03
CA GLN A 738 20.61 -55.01 13.09
C GLN A 738 20.18 -53.87 14.04
N VAL A 739 18.88 -53.53 14.03
CA VAL A 739 18.31 -52.48 14.89
C VAL A 739 17.77 -53.11 16.19
N VAL A 740 18.32 -52.72 17.35
CA VAL A 740 18.02 -53.32 18.66
C VAL A 740 17.17 -52.38 19.51
N ILE A 741 15.86 -52.57 19.47
CA ILE A 741 14.91 -51.72 20.20
C ILE A 741 14.77 -52.25 21.63
N ALA A 742 15.49 -51.66 22.57
CA ALA A 742 15.41 -52.01 23.98
C ALA A 742 14.09 -51.47 24.58
N PRO A 743 13.15 -52.35 25.00
CA PRO A 743 11.94 -51.90 25.67
C PRO A 743 12.27 -51.34 27.06
N PRO A 744 11.44 -50.41 27.60
CA PRO A 744 11.43 -50.14 29.03
C PRO A 744 11.23 -51.45 29.81
N ALA A 745 11.85 -51.59 30.98
CA ALA A 745 11.92 -52.85 31.75
C ALA A 745 10.60 -53.33 32.39
N ALA A 746 9.45 -52.92 31.85
CA ALA A 746 8.11 -53.17 32.37
C ALA A 746 7.09 -53.64 31.30
N ILE A 747 7.52 -54.07 30.11
CA ILE A 747 6.62 -54.70 29.12
C ILE A 747 6.39 -56.17 29.48
N ASN A 748 5.45 -56.42 30.40
CA ASN A 748 4.87 -57.75 30.58
C ASN A 748 3.70 -57.93 29.60
N GLY A 749 3.91 -58.76 28.56
CA GLY A 749 2.86 -59.30 27.71
C GLY A 749 2.92 -58.91 26.22
N GLY A 750 3.27 -59.88 25.36
CA GLY A 750 2.72 -60.01 24.00
C GLY A 750 3.00 -58.92 22.96
N VAL A 751 3.95 -58.01 23.18
CA VAL A 751 4.33 -57.00 22.17
C VAL A 751 5.57 -57.45 21.40
N THR A 752 5.43 -57.57 20.08
CA THR A 752 6.53 -57.76 19.13
C THR A 752 6.84 -56.42 18.47
N ILE A 753 8.10 -55.99 18.56
CA ILE A 753 8.57 -54.78 17.90
C ILE A 753 9.41 -55.20 16.69
N THR A 754 8.97 -54.84 15.49
CA THR A 754 9.65 -55.21 14.24
C THR A 754 10.18 -53.98 13.54
N ALA A 755 11.51 -53.88 13.42
CA ALA A 755 12.17 -52.86 12.62
C ALA A 755 12.43 -53.39 11.20
N HIS A 756 11.99 -52.65 10.19
CA HIS A 756 12.20 -52.96 8.78
C HIS A 756 12.97 -51.81 8.11
N VAL A 757 14.17 -52.11 7.63
CA VAL A 757 14.97 -51.20 6.79
C VAL A 757 14.34 -51.16 5.40
N HIS A 758 13.87 -49.99 4.97
CA HIS A 758 13.12 -49.78 3.72
C HIS A 758 13.93 -48.91 2.74
N GLY A 759 14.98 -49.51 2.18
CA GLY A 759 15.97 -48.80 1.35
C GLY A 759 17.18 -48.35 2.16
N ALA A 760 18.12 -47.63 1.53
CA ALA A 760 19.38 -47.21 2.17
C ALA A 760 19.19 -46.13 3.25
N ASP A 761 18.14 -45.31 3.14
CA ASP A 761 18.01 -44.06 3.91
C ASP A 761 16.82 -44.05 4.89
N ALA A 762 16.13 -45.18 5.13
CA ALA A 762 14.93 -45.21 5.98
C ALA A 762 14.75 -46.49 6.81
N ILE A 763 14.53 -46.31 8.12
CA ILE A 763 14.06 -47.35 9.04
C ILE A 763 12.58 -47.11 9.34
N ARG A 764 11.75 -48.14 9.18
CA ARG A 764 10.38 -48.17 9.71
C ARG A 764 10.34 -49.06 10.94
N VAL A 765 9.83 -48.53 12.05
CA VAL A 765 9.57 -49.30 13.26
C VAL A 765 8.07 -49.53 13.37
N GLN A 766 7.66 -50.79 13.32
CA GLN A 766 6.29 -51.21 13.56
C GLN A 766 6.19 -51.87 14.93
N VAL A 767 5.26 -51.39 15.75
CA VAL A 767 4.96 -51.97 17.07
C VAL A 767 3.67 -52.76 16.94
N LEU A 768 3.72 -54.07 17.16
CA LEU A 768 2.59 -54.97 17.03
C LEU A 768 2.31 -55.66 18.37
N ASN A 769 1.12 -55.43 18.92
CA ASN A 769 0.55 -56.33 19.92
C ASN A 769 0.06 -57.60 19.19
N MET A 770 0.40 -58.78 19.69
CA MET A 770 0.08 -60.07 19.05
C MET A 770 -1.44 -60.33 18.88
N SER A 771 -2.31 -59.55 19.53
CA SER A 771 -3.77 -59.59 19.35
C SER A 771 -4.29 -58.83 18.12
N GLY A 772 -3.44 -58.04 17.44
CA GLY A 772 -3.86 -57.16 16.34
C GLY A 772 -4.65 -55.91 16.78
N ALA A 773 -4.91 -55.75 18.08
CA ALA A 773 -5.56 -54.58 18.65
C ALA A 773 -4.58 -53.43 18.91
N ASP A 774 -5.10 -52.21 18.99
CA ASP A 774 -4.33 -50.99 19.24
C ASP A 774 -3.61 -51.02 20.60
N TYR A 775 -2.27 -50.91 20.57
CA TYR A 775 -1.44 -50.86 21.77
C TYR A 775 -1.29 -49.43 22.28
N THR A 776 -1.71 -49.20 23.53
CA THR A 776 -1.38 -47.98 24.28
C THR A 776 -0.20 -48.31 25.21
N PRO A 777 1.00 -47.71 25.01
CA PRO A 777 2.15 -47.98 25.84
C PRO A 777 1.98 -47.39 27.25
N PRO A 778 2.54 -48.02 28.31
CA PRO A 778 2.59 -47.44 29.64
C PRO A 778 3.42 -46.14 29.66
N THR A 779 3.17 -45.27 30.65
CA THR A 779 3.89 -44.00 30.85
C THR A 779 5.38 -44.23 31.10
N GLY A 780 6.21 -44.03 30.08
CA GLY A 780 7.66 -44.11 30.17
C GLY A 780 8.35 -43.70 28.87
N SER A 781 9.58 -43.21 28.97
CA SER A 781 10.41 -42.83 27.81
C SER A 781 11.06 -44.06 27.17
N TRP A 782 10.82 -44.26 25.88
CA TRP A 782 11.39 -45.33 25.08
C TRP A 782 12.79 -44.95 24.57
N LYS A 783 13.67 -45.95 24.35
CA LYS A 783 15.01 -45.74 23.78
C LYS A 783 15.28 -46.69 22.62
N LEU A 784 15.44 -46.11 21.43
CA LEU A 784 15.88 -46.81 20.24
C LEU A 784 17.41 -46.87 20.25
N TRP A 785 17.99 -48.08 20.23
CA TRP A 785 19.42 -48.26 20.02
C TRP A 785 19.64 -48.82 18.61
N ILE A 786 20.55 -48.18 17.86
CA ILE A 786 21.03 -48.67 16.57
C ILE A 786 22.48 -49.04 16.80
N THR A 787 22.81 -50.32 16.65
CA THR A 787 24.12 -50.89 16.98
C THR A 787 24.67 -51.61 15.77
N ARG A 788 25.85 -51.18 15.31
CA ARG A 788 26.55 -51.85 14.22
C ARG A 788 27.30 -53.07 14.77
N SER A 789 27.15 -54.21 14.09
CA SER A 789 27.99 -55.40 14.25
C SER A 789 29.34 -55.23 13.54
#